data_AF-A0A524ENE5-F1
#
_entry.id   AF-A0A524ENE5-F1
#
_cell.length_a   1.000
_cell.length_b   1.000
_cell.length_c   1.000
_cell.angle_alpha   90.00
_cell.angle_beta   90.00
_cell.angle_gamma   90.00
#
_symmetry.space_group_name_H-M   'P 1'
#
loop_
_entity.id
_entity.type
_entity.pdbx_description
1 polymer ?
#
loop_
_entity_poly.entity_id
_entity_poly.type
_entity_poly.pdbx_seq_one_letter_code
_entity_poly.pdbx_strand_id
1 'polypeptide(L)'
;MDSNKWRRELDRLSEMKSMLVILNPALEEQTSRQLRGLYDIFAELTRLEKELKDAGFLKKRKVSSQVEDAEKNLEEEFMRIVRDFGELLRMEHRRTLSIREKLQSYKPAETKKLLTMSMPSIGAGDLTDFQNLYDFAKNFSELYKMLHKDLASQAKELLDENKRIVETYERHVTIDRGEVSTTISTENVVGLAIAELMILMEKIQNERVYLDGRKDEVGRMLSASLMSDIDSLQASVDTATKLGLDLPMDFSQKIRVLARDSSQAENLTSLLSLESQLHSLRLQMASILQDRIINSKHEVTSSIVEGGIPTSSDVIPQPPAVSTEDQDVPSLLSSYQEMVEWESQVKIALKDKVEETLDEVEKATDYPEDTGIDDIVAVRQFVADSKGELENAGIEDMIRIYIDAEKRQEAYRKNLTEEIRGYMTRFNELATSADRVLDYAQLSKKAPKVEDLEGGVIYLHQSLVNLRNTVESGVATFREACEQEIDAIIQDLQTIKPAYAEIFMPLIVKLDEGKAGIEKLDEFSEIRSEMRTIKDSILADAKDALENLRYRLGVKIRLAAAKLMGAGVEMPPEVQEAISELNNIGVVADTVFSLPAKARKMVEIYEKKITGKVIDKLNEEVDELTKSFERAALVGVDLNEELAILYNLQENPPDELEDAADAFDKLSALTTSESIQTKIIERANEAHRQIKDAVSIFEEQGMPDFVKRLKALLEKVPKTLEQESKYVTEALDVCLTLANIQDEMLGVIKDIAKKDREEYETKIKEESNYYSTIMRVYKKHPEEFSKHIFPMTKMLSTEENLSEEGRLDKALEYFNELEKMKEDWMDKASTMDQWHKTLRMYMSGFSASASADDRAKFMEDAKRKIKETYSREDISTYLTWALEEIVQTMMEKRG
;
A
#
# COMPACT_ATOMS: atom_id res chain seq x y z
N MET A 1 123.83 10.35 63.82
CA MET A 1 123.23 8.99 63.92
C MET A 1 122.82 8.52 62.54
N ASP A 2 122.59 7.22 62.34
CA ASP A 2 122.10 6.64 61.08
C ASP A 2 120.60 6.97 60.90
N SER A 3 120.19 7.53 59.75
CA SER A 3 118.78 7.83 59.41
C SER A 3 117.84 6.64 59.60
N ASN A 4 118.36 5.40 59.53
CA ASN A 4 117.59 4.19 59.85
C ASN A 4 117.13 4.11 61.32
N LYS A 5 117.87 4.69 62.27
CA LYS A 5 117.48 4.73 63.69
C LYS A 5 116.36 5.74 63.93
N TRP A 6 116.49 6.94 63.37
CA TRP A 6 115.45 7.97 63.44
C TRP A 6 114.12 7.51 62.84
N ARG A 7 114.17 6.78 61.72
CA ARG A 7 112.95 6.19 61.14
C ARG A 7 112.20 5.28 62.11
N ARG A 8 112.90 4.43 62.87
CA ARG A 8 112.26 3.54 63.86
C ARG A 8 111.58 4.30 65.00
N GLU A 9 112.21 5.37 65.49
CA GLU A 9 111.63 6.19 66.55
C GLU A 9 110.44 7.03 66.05
N LEU A 10 110.49 7.51 64.81
CA LEU A 10 109.34 8.17 64.16
C LEU A 10 108.17 7.22 63.96
N ASP A 11 108.43 5.97 63.55
CA ASP A 11 107.40 4.94 63.41
C ASP A 11 106.73 4.65 64.77
N ARG A 12 107.51 4.54 65.85
CA ARG A 12 106.97 4.41 67.23
C ARG A 12 106.16 5.62 67.68
N LEU A 13 106.59 6.82 67.33
CA LEU A 13 105.84 8.04 67.65
C LEU A 13 104.53 8.12 66.85
N SER A 14 104.52 7.64 65.61
CA SER A 14 103.33 7.48 64.77
C SER A 14 102.35 6.44 65.34
N GLU A 15 102.87 5.34 65.88
CA GLU A 15 102.07 4.36 66.62
C GLU A 15 101.47 4.98 67.89
N MET A 16 102.24 5.77 68.65
CA MET A 16 101.75 6.47 69.84
C MET A 16 100.67 7.51 69.50
N LYS A 17 100.79 8.19 68.35
CA LYS A 17 99.71 9.02 67.78
C LYS A 17 98.44 8.19 67.57
N SER A 18 98.57 7.01 66.97
CA SER A 18 97.44 6.11 66.74
C SER A 18 96.79 5.64 68.06
N MET A 19 97.59 5.39 69.09
CA MET A 19 97.10 5.06 70.45
C MET A 19 96.30 6.22 71.07
N LEU A 20 96.78 7.46 70.92
CA LEU A 20 96.06 8.65 71.37
C LEU A 20 94.72 8.84 70.64
N VAL A 21 94.67 8.60 69.34
CA VAL A 21 93.43 8.66 68.55
C VAL A 21 92.44 7.57 68.98
N ILE A 22 92.90 6.39 69.35
CA ILE A 22 92.04 5.33 69.91
C ILE A 22 91.39 5.78 71.23
N LEU A 23 92.15 6.48 72.08
CA LEU A 23 91.65 6.99 73.36
C LEU A 23 90.66 8.14 73.15
N ASN A 24 90.98 9.05 72.23
CA ASN A 24 90.17 10.20 71.87
C ASN A 24 90.32 10.56 70.38
N PRO A 25 89.34 10.20 69.54
CA PRO A 25 89.39 10.46 68.10
C PRO A 25 89.56 11.95 67.73
N ALA A 26 89.11 12.88 68.58
CA ALA A 26 89.22 14.31 68.33
C ALA A 26 90.68 14.82 68.28
N LEU A 27 91.65 14.03 68.77
CA LEU A 27 93.07 14.39 68.77
C LEU A 27 93.78 14.10 67.44
N GLU A 28 93.11 13.46 66.47
CA GLU A 28 93.73 13.03 65.21
C GLU A 28 94.35 14.19 64.43
N GLU A 29 93.65 15.32 64.31
CA GLU A 29 94.12 16.44 63.51
C GLU A 29 95.36 17.11 64.12
N GLN A 30 95.32 17.39 65.43
CA GLN A 30 96.43 18.02 66.15
C GLN A 30 97.70 17.15 66.09
N THR A 31 97.57 15.87 66.43
CA THR A 31 98.70 14.93 66.49
C THR A 31 99.27 14.62 65.10
N SER A 32 98.43 14.59 64.06
CA SER A 32 98.89 14.39 62.66
C SER A 32 99.69 15.58 62.15
N ARG A 33 99.29 16.82 62.46
CA ARG A 33 100.02 18.03 62.05
C ARG A 33 101.43 18.06 62.65
N GLN A 34 101.55 17.72 63.93
CA GLN A 34 102.84 17.63 64.64
C GLN A 34 103.76 16.57 64.01
N LEU A 35 103.23 15.36 63.76
CA LEU A 35 104.00 14.27 63.15
C LEU A 35 104.44 14.60 61.71
N ARG A 36 103.59 15.27 60.92
CA ARG A 36 103.93 15.68 59.54
C ARG A 36 105.10 16.66 59.51
N GLY A 37 105.07 17.69 60.36
CA GLY A 37 106.19 18.64 60.47
C GLY A 37 107.50 17.95 60.85
N LEU A 38 107.45 16.92 61.69
CA LEU A 38 108.61 16.12 62.05
C LEU A 38 109.13 15.24 60.89
N TYR A 39 108.23 14.65 60.11
CA TYR A 39 108.62 13.91 58.90
C TYR A 39 109.21 14.82 57.81
N ASP A 40 108.77 16.07 57.71
CA ASP A 40 109.35 17.05 56.78
C ASP A 40 110.81 17.35 57.15
N ILE A 41 111.11 17.53 58.46
CA ILE A 41 112.48 17.69 58.98
C ILE A 41 113.32 16.44 58.69
N PHE A 42 112.76 15.24 58.88
CA PHE A 42 113.44 13.98 58.59
C PHE A 42 113.71 13.78 57.08
N ALA A 43 112.79 14.21 56.22
CA ALA A 43 112.98 14.18 54.77
C ALA A 43 114.12 15.12 54.34
N GLU A 44 114.21 16.30 54.97
CA GLU A 44 115.33 17.22 54.76
C GLU A 44 116.66 16.60 55.20
N LEU A 45 116.71 15.96 56.37
CA LEU A 45 117.90 15.23 56.85
C LEU A 45 118.32 14.14 55.86
N THR A 46 117.37 13.33 55.37
CA THR A 46 117.65 12.24 54.42
C THR A 46 118.16 12.78 53.07
N ARG A 47 117.60 13.91 52.60
CA ARG A 47 118.07 14.60 51.40
C ARG A 47 119.51 15.07 51.59
N LEU A 48 119.82 15.71 52.72
CA LEU A 48 121.16 16.20 53.05
C LEU A 48 122.17 15.06 53.20
N GLU A 49 121.79 13.92 53.78
CA GLU A 49 122.63 12.71 53.85
C GLU A 49 122.94 12.14 52.46
N LYS A 50 121.96 12.14 51.55
CA LYS A 50 122.17 11.72 50.16
C LYS A 50 123.09 12.68 49.41
N GLU A 51 122.85 13.99 49.56
CA GLU A 51 123.75 15.02 49.02
C GLU A 51 125.17 14.89 49.58
N LEU A 52 125.34 14.49 50.84
CA LEU A 52 126.64 14.24 51.45
C LEU A 52 127.36 13.03 50.82
N LYS A 53 126.60 11.98 50.45
CA LYS A 53 127.12 10.80 49.75
C LYS A 53 127.54 11.12 48.32
N ASP A 54 126.77 11.95 47.62
CA ASP A 54 127.01 12.32 46.22
C ASP A 54 127.97 13.52 46.06
N ALA A 55 128.33 14.21 47.15
CA ALA A 55 129.17 15.41 47.12
C ALA A 55 130.66 15.12 46.88
N GLY A 56 131.24 15.81 45.90
CA GLY A 56 132.69 15.89 45.69
C GLY A 56 133.44 16.52 46.88
N PHE A 57 134.75 16.26 46.96
CA PHE A 57 135.60 16.50 48.15
C PHE A 57 135.45 17.90 48.79
N LEU A 58 135.31 18.96 47.98
CA LEU A 58 135.18 20.34 48.47
C LEU A 58 133.79 20.69 49.01
N LYS A 59 132.70 20.05 48.56
CA LYS A 59 131.33 20.29 49.05
C LYS A 59 131.01 19.50 50.32
N LYS A 60 131.74 18.42 50.59
CA LYS A 60 131.45 17.45 51.66
C LYS A 60 131.42 18.07 53.06
N ARG A 61 132.33 19.00 53.37
CA ARG A 61 132.40 19.64 54.70
C ARG A 61 131.20 20.55 55.01
N LYS A 62 130.69 21.28 54.02
CA LYS A 62 129.51 22.16 54.19
C LYS A 62 128.24 21.33 54.39
N VAL A 63 128.06 20.28 53.58
CA VAL A 63 126.88 19.40 53.70
C VAL A 63 126.93 18.62 55.02
N SER A 64 128.11 18.23 55.52
CA SER A 64 128.24 17.55 56.81
C SER A 64 127.74 18.39 57.99
N SER A 65 128.06 19.69 58.02
CA SER A 65 127.53 20.61 59.05
C SER A 65 126.00 20.75 58.95
N GLN A 66 125.45 20.79 57.73
CA GLN A 66 124.01 20.87 57.52
C GLN A 66 123.30 19.59 57.96
N VAL A 67 123.93 18.42 57.80
CA VAL A 67 123.42 17.14 58.32
C VAL A 67 123.41 17.14 59.85
N GLU A 68 124.47 17.62 60.51
CA GLU A 68 124.52 17.74 61.98
C GLU A 68 123.45 18.70 62.52
N ASP A 69 123.25 19.85 61.88
CA ASP A 69 122.22 20.82 62.27
C ASP A 69 120.80 20.25 62.07
N ALA A 70 120.55 19.59 60.94
CA ALA A 70 119.25 18.94 60.66
C ALA A 70 118.97 17.79 61.63
N GLU A 71 120.00 17.02 62.01
CA GLU A 71 119.87 15.93 62.99
C GLU A 71 119.52 16.48 64.38
N LYS A 72 120.19 17.56 64.82
CA LYS A 72 119.90 18.20 66.10
C LYS A 72 118.48 18.81 66.13
N ASN A 73 118.06 19.45 65.04
CA ASN A 73 116.69 19.97 64.93
C ASN A 73 115.64 18.86 65.00
N LEU A 74 115.91 17.72 64.36
CA LEU A 74 115.03 16.55 64.42
C LEU A 74 114.90 16.03 65.85
N GLU A 75 116.01 15.96 66.59
CA GLU A 75 116.03 15.51 68.00
C GLU A 75 115.25 16.45 68.92
N GLU A 76 115.49 17.76 68.82
CA GLU A 76 114.77 18.76 69.63
C GLU A 76 113.26 18.74 69.37
N GLU A 77 112.86 18.65 68.10
CA GLU A 77 111.45 18.63 67.71
C GLU A 77 110.77 17.30 68.09
N PHE A 78 111.47 16.17 67.93
CA PHE A 78 111.01 14.86 68.37
C PHE A 78 110.71 14.87 69.87
N MET A 79 111.63 15.37 70.70
CA MET A 79 111.43 15.42 72.15
C MET A 79 110.31 16.40 72.56
N ARG A 80 110.09 17.47 71.80
CA ARG A 80 108.94 18.37 72.00
C ARG A 80 107.62 17.63 71.78
N ILE A 81 107.49 16.89 70.68
CA ILE A 81 106.26 16.15 70.35
C ILE A 81 106.01 15.01 71.35
N VAL A 82 107.06 14.31 71.79
CA VAL A 82 106.95 13.28 72.84
C VAL A 82 106.34 13.87 74.12
N ARG A 83 106.74 15.09 74.51
CA ARG A 83 106.18 15.78 75.69
C ARG A 83 104.70 16.12 75.49
N ASP A 84 104.34 16.69 74.35
CA ASP A 84 102.96 17.05 74.04
C ASP A 84 102.05 15.81 74.06
N PHE A 85 102.49 14.70 73.46
CA PHE A 85 101.74 13.45 73.48
C PHE A 85 101.65 12.87 74.91
N GLY A 86 102.70 13.03 75.72
CA GLY A 86 102.67 12.65 77.13
C GLY A 86 101.65 13.43 77.96
N GLU A 87 101.46 14.72 77.68
CA GLU A 87 100.42 15.54 78.31
C GLU A 87 99.01 15.12 77.87
N LEU A 88 98.81 14.86 76.58
CA LEU A 88 97.55 14.34 76.04
C LEU A 88 97.18 12.99 76.68
N LEU A 89 98.13 12.06 76.77
CA LEU A 89 97.95 10.76 77.41
C LEU A 89 97.60 10.91 78.89
N ARG A 90 98.27 11.84 79.60
CA ARG A 90 97.99 12.12 81.01
C ARG A 90 96.56 12.66 81.21
N MET A 91 96.06 13.50 80.30
CA MET A 91 94.69 14.01 80.36
C MET A 91 93.67 12.89 80.16
N GLU A 92 93.85 12.04 79.16
CA GLU A 92 92.92 10.93 78.88
C GLU A 92 92.96 9.85 79.97
N HIS A 93 94.13 9.58 80.54
CA HIS A 93 94.26 8.71 81.72
C HIS A 93 93.50 9.27 82.92
N ARG A 94 93.61 10.58 83.20
CA ARG A 94 92.84 11.23 84.29
C ARG A 94 91.33 11.21 84.04
N ARG A 95 90.88 11.44 82.79
CA ARG A 95 89.45 11.35 82.42
C ARG A 95 88.90 9.95 82.60
N THR A 96 89.68 8.93 82.26
CA THR A 96 89.28 7.53 82.47
C THR A 96 89.23 7.20 83.97
N LEU A 97 90.14 7.74 84.78
CA LEU A 97 90.15 7.55 86.23
C LEU A 97 89.04 8.33 86.97
N SER A 98 88.56 9.47 86.45
CA SER A 98 87.49 10.22 87.11
C SER A 98 86.15 9.47 87.13
N ILE A 99 85.94 8.55 86.19
CA ILE A 99 84.75 7.68 86.11
C ILE A 99 84.96 6.30 86.76
N ARG A 100 86.04 6.11 87.55
CA ARG A 100 86.42 4.82 88.15
C ARG A 100 85.30 4.14 88.94
N GLU A 101 84.50 4.90 89.70
CA GLU A 101 83.49 4.32 90.59
C GLU A 101 82.35 3.70 89.80
N LYS A 102 81.97 4.36 88.69
CA LYS A 102 81.01 3.81 87.74
C LYS A 102 81.61 2.63 86.97
N LEU A 103 82.84 2.75 86.47
CA LEU A 103 83.52 1.64 85.79
C LEU A 103 83.67 0.39 86.67
N GLN A 104 83.93 0.57 87.96
CA GLN A 104 84.06 -0.52 88.93
C GLN A 104 82.77 -1.33 89.07
N SER A 105 81.60 -0.71 88.91
CA SER A 105 80.31 -1.40 88.99
C SER A 105 80.03 -2.32 87.79
N TYR A 106 80.55 -1.98 86.60
CA TYR A 106 80.35 -2.78 85.38
C TYR A 106 81.53 -3.73 85.09
N LYS A 107 82.77 -3.30 85.32
CA LYS A 107 84.02 -4.01 84.96
C LYS A 107 85.08 -3.88 86.07
N PRO A 108 84.95 -4.60 87.20
CA PRO A 108 85.81 -4.44 88.37
C PRO A 108 87.27 -4.92 88.16
N ALA A 109 87.49 -5.95 87.34
CA ALA A 109 88.82 -6.51 87.10
C ALA A 109 89.69 -5.58 86.25
N GLU A 110 89.10 -4.98 85.22
CA GLU A 110 89.72 -4.04 84.29
C GLU A 110 89.97 -2.68 84.97
N THR A 111 89.03 -2.23 85.81
CA THR A 111 89.20 -1.01 86.61
C THR A 111 90.37 -1.14 87.59
N LYS A 112 90.57 -2.31 88.20
CA LYS A 112 91.73 -2.57 89.07
C LYS A 112 93.05 -2.50 88.31
N LYS A 113 93.09 -3.01 87.06
CA LYS A 113 94.26 -2.92 86.18
C LYS A 113 94.57 -1.46 85.80
N LEU A 114 93.56 -0.65 85.47
CA LEU A 114 93.71 0.79 85.21
C LEU A 114 94.34 1.53 86.39
N LEU A 115 93.90 1.24 87.62
CA LEU A 115 94.42 1.87 88.84
C LEU A 115 95.89 1.53 89.12
N THR A 116 96.35 0.35 88.68
CA THR A 116 97.75 -0.05 88.86
C THR A 116 98.70 0.57 87.83
N MET A 117 98.18 1.24 86.80
CA MET A 117 99.00 1.90 85.79
C MET A 117 99.47 3.26 86.30
N SER A 118 100.80 3.43 86.43
CA SER A 118 101.41 4.71 86.78
C SER A 118 101.95 5.42 85.54
N MET A 119 101.57 6.68 85.34
CA MET A 119 102.13 7.52 84.29
C MET A 119 103.63 7.75 84.54
N PRO A 120 104.53 7.50 83.57
CA PRO A 120 105.95 7.74 83.74
C PRO A 120 106.26 9.25 83.91
N SER A 121 107.34 9.56 84.63
CA SER A 121 107.89 10.92 84.72
C SER A 121 108.72 11.19 83.47
N ILE A 122 108.34 12.20 82.69
CA ILE A 122 109.07 12.57 81.46
C ILE A 122 110.10 13.66 81.85
N GLY A 123 111.38 13.30 81.87
CA GLY A 123 112.51 14.20 82.15
C GLY A 123 113.03 14.88 80.88
N ALA A 124 114.04 15.75 81.02
CA ALA A 124 114.58 16.55 79.92
C ALA A 124 115.43 15.75 78.91
N GLY A 125 114.79 14.86 78.15
CA GLY A 125 115.20 14.64 76.77
C GLY A 125 116.09 13.42 76.48
N ASP A 126 115.79 12.23 77.01
CA ASP A 126 116.42 11.00 76.51
C ASP A 126 115.44 10.01 75.86
N LEU A 127 115.98 9.09 75.04
CA LEU A 127 115.23 8.06 74.33
C LEU A 127 114.62 6.99 75.26
N THR A 128 115.14 6.83 76.47
CA THR A 128 114.61 5.90 77.47
C THR A 128 113.29 6.40 78.07
N ASP A 129 113.14 7.71 78.26
CA ASP A 129 111.89 8.34 78.68
C ASP A 129 110.78 8.15 77.63
N PHE A 130 111.12 8.24 76.34
CA PHE A 130 110.18 7.95 75.26
C PHE A 130 109.71 6.49 75.27
N GLN A 131 110.62 5.52 75.45
CA GLN A 131 110.27 4.10 75.51
C GLN A 131 109.29 3.81 76.65
N ASN A 132 109.53 4.37 77.84
CA ASN A 132 108.64 4.21 79.00
C ASN A 132 107.25 4.80 78.73
N LEU A 133 107.18 5.95 78.07
CA LEU A 133 105.91 6.57 77.67
C LEU A 133 105.16 5.73 76.65
N TYR A 134 105.86 5.21 75.65
CA TYR A 134 105.30 4.34 74.61
C TYR A 134 104.72 3.05 75.22
N ASP A 135 105.44 2.40 76.13
CA ASP A 135 104.97 1.17 76.79
C ASP A 135 103.74 1.42 77.67
N PHE A 136 103.69 2.57 78.36
CA PHE A 136 102.48 3.01 79.07
C PHE A 136 101.31 3.24 78.10
N ALA A 137 101.52 4.01 77.03
CA ALA A 137 100.49 4.35 76.04
C ALA A 137 99.90 3.10 75.38
N LYS A 138 100.76 2.12 75.06
CA LYS A 138 100.36 0.84 74.49
C LYS A 138 99.48 0.05 75.44
N ASN A 139 99.93 -0.17 76.67
CA ASN A 139 99.16 -0.91 77.67
C ASN A 139 97.82 -0.22 77.98
N PHE A 140 97.81 1.11 78.05
CA PHE A 140 96.63 1.88 78.41
C PHE A 140 95.60 1.87 77.28
N SER A 141 96.04 2.09 76.04
CA SER A 141 95.17 2.06 74.85
C SER A 141 94.61 0.67 74.55
N GLU A 142 95.39 -0.40 74.73
CA GLU A 142 94.90 -1.78 74.59
C GLU A 142 93.77 -2.08 75.59
N LEU A 143 93.97 -1.71 76.86
CA LEU A 143 92.97 -1.92 77.90
C LEU A 143 91.74 -1.04 77.68
N TYR A 144 91.92 0.23 77.31
CA TYR A 144 90.82 1.14 76.98
C TYR A 144 90.00 0.64 75.80
N LYS A 145 90.64 0.14 74.74
CA LYS A 145 89.97 -0.38 73.54
C LYS A 145 89.11 -1.61 73.85
N MET A 146 89.62 -2.53 74.67
CA MET A 146 88.83 -3.69 75.12
C MET A 146 87.61 -3.25 75.92
N LEU A 147 87.80 -2.33 76.86
CA LEU A 147 86.74 -1.85 77.74
C LEU A 147 85.67 -1.06 76.97
N HIS A 148 86.08 -0.24 75.99
CA HIS A 148 85.16 0.50 75.11
C HIS A 148 84.29 -0.44 74.28
N LYS A 149 84.90 -1.45 73.63
CA LYS A 149 84.18 -2.41 72.78
C LYS A 149 83.08 -3.15 73.57
N ASP A 150 83.40 -3.61 74.77
CA ASP A 150 82.47 -4.33 75.62
C ASP A 150 81.29 -3.45 76.05
N LEU A 151 81.57 -2.23 76.56
CA LEU A 151 80.53 -1.31 77.01
C LEU A 151 79.63 -0.83 75.86
N ALA A 152 80.21 -0.55 74.69
CA ALA A 152 79.45 -0.15 73.52
C ALA A 152 78.49 -1.26 73.05
N SER A 153 78.92 -2.53 73.08
CA SER A 153 78.06 -3.66 72.73
C SER A 153 76.87 -3.79 73.69
N GLN A 154 77.12 -3.70 75.00
CA GLN A 154 76.07 -3.79 76.02
C GLN A 154 75.06 -2.64 75.92
N ALA A 155 75.55 -1.41 75.72
CA ALA A 155 74.70 -0.24 75.54
C ALA A 155 73.78 -0.38 74.31
N LYS A 156 74.33 -0.92 73.20
CA LYS A 156 73.56 -1.12 71.97
C LYS A 156 72.45 -2.16 72.13
N GLU A 157 72.79 -3.32 72.68
CA GLU A 157 71.85 -4.42 72.90
C GLU A 157 70.65 -3.95 73.72
N LEU A 158 70.91 -3.24 74.83
CA LEU A 158 69.87 -2.69 75.69
C LEU A 158 69.02 -1.61 75.00
N LEU A 159 69.63 -0.72 74.20
CA LEU A 159 68.91 0.30 73.43
C LEU A 159 67.97 -0.34 72.39
N ASP A 160 68.46 -1.33 71.64
CA ASP A 160 67.69 -2.02 70.61
C ASP A 160 66.52 -2.81 71.22
N GLU A 161 66.73 -3.44 72.39
CA GLU A 161 65.65 -4.10 73.13
C GLU A 161 64.58 -3.10 73.58
N ASN A 162 64.97 -1.98 74.20
CA ASN A 162 64.01 -0.98 74.67
C ASN A 162 63.16 -0.42 73.53
N LYS A 163 63.75 -0.18 72.34
CA LYS A 163 63.01 0.27 71.15
C LYS A 163 61.92 -0.73 70.75
N ARG A 164 62.25 -2.02 70.69
CA ARG A 164 61.28 -3.08 70.37
C ARG A 164 60.14 -3.15 71.39
N ILE A 165 60.46 -2.99 72.67
CA ILE A 165 59.46 -3.00 73.74
C ILE A 165 58.51 -1.81 73.60
N VAL A 166 59.02 -0.60 73.35
CA VAL A 166 58.20 0.60 73.13
C VAL A 166 57.24 0.40 71.95
N GLU A 167 57.75 -0.04 70.79
CA GLU A 167 56.93 -0.28 69.60
C GLU A 167 55.82 -1.32 69.83
N THR A 168 56.11 -2.34 70.64
CA THR A 168 55.13 -3.38 70.98
C THR A 168 54.09 -2.85 71.96
N TYR A 169 54.52 -2.11 72.98
CA TYR A 169 53.63 -1.63 74.03
C TYR A 169 52.70 -0.51 73.54
N GLU A 170 53.20 0.40 72.69
CA GLU A 170 52.40 1.50 72.11
C GLU A 170 51.17 1.00 71.32
N ARG A 171 51.13 -0.27 70.89
CA ARG A 171 49.95 -0.88 70.25
C ARG A 171 48.78 -1.13 71.21
N HIS A 172 49.05 -1.24 72.51
CA HIS A 172 48.07 -1.68 73.50
C HIS A 172 47.87 -0.68 74.64
N VAL A 173 48.89 0.13 74.95
CA VAL A 173 48.86 1.15 76.02
C VAL A 173 49.57 2.42 75.56
N THR A 174 49.20 3.57 76.12
CA THR A 174 49.91 4.82 75.88
C THR A 174 51.20 4.87 76.69
N ILE A 175 52.35 4.99 76.00
CA ILE A 175 53.66 5.16 76.63
C ILE A 175 54.01 6.65 76.69
N ASP A 176 54.31 7.16 77.90
CA ASP A 176 54.83 8.51 78.07
C ASP A 176 56.23 8.62 77.43
N ARG A 177 56.33 9.38 76.34
CA ARG A 177 57.58 9.59 75.60
C ARG A 177 58.63 10.36 76.38
N GLY A 178 58.24 11.10 77.43
CA GLY A 178 59.18 11.74 78.35
C GLY A 178 60.02 10.73 79.13
N GLU A 179 59.39 9.64 79.57
CA GLU A 179 59.99 8.56 80.37
C GLU A 179 60.87 7.59 79.56
N VAL A 180 60.84 7.66 78.22
CA VAL A 180 61.68 6.86 77.30
C VAL A 180 62.42 7.72 76.27
N SER A 181 62.64 8.99 76.61
CA SER A 181 63.16 10.01 75.69
C SER A 181 64.55 9.68 75.12
N THR A 182 65.40 8.99 75.87
CA THR A 182 66.75 8.56 75.45
C THR A 182 66.68 7.42 74.44
N THR A 183 65.81 6.43 74.68
CA THR A 183 65.56 5.30 73.77
C THR A 183 65.01 5.78 72.42
N ILE A 184 64.11 6.77 72.43
CA ILE A 184 63.53 7.34 71.21
C ILE A 184 64.56 8.20 70.45
N SER A 185 65.32 9.05 71.15
CA SER A 185 66.21 10.03 70.52
C SER A 185 67.58 9.48 70.10
N THR A 186 68.04 8.37 70.68
CA THR A 186 69.37 7.83 70.40
C THR A 186 69.32 6.84 69.25
N GLU A 187 69.94 7.18 68.12
CA GLU A 187 70.03 6.29 66.96
C GLU A 187 71.16 5.26 67.08
N ASN A 188 72.33 5.65 67.60
CA ASN A 188 73.52 4.80 67.61
C ASN A 188 74.46 5.10 68.79
N VAL A 189 75.26 4.10 69.19
CA VAL A 189 76.24 4.19 70.29
C VAL A 189 77.69 4.22 69.81
N VAL A 190 77.92 4.02 68.50
CA VAL A 190 79.26 3.96 67.89
C VAL A 190 79.92 5.35 67.88
N GLY A 191 81.13 5.44 68.42
CA GLY A 191 81.95 6.67 68.43
C GLY A 191 81.93 7.46 69.74
N LEU A 192 81.07 7.09 70.69
CA LEU A 192 81.02 7.70 72.02
C LEU A 192 82.22 7.26 72.87
N ALA A 193 82.78 8.17 73.68
CA ALA A 193 83.84 7.82 74.62
C ALA A 193 83.29 6.95 75.78
N ILE A 194 84.15 6.23 76.51
CA ILE A 194 83.73 5.38 77.64
C ILE A 194 82.90 6.17 78.66
N ALA A 195 83.24 7.44 78.93
CA ALA A 195 82.48 8.28 79.85
C ALA A 195 81.04 8.56 79.38
N GLU A 196 80.84 8.78 78.08
CA GLU A 196 79.55 9.08 77.47
C GLU A 196 78.69 7.82 77.36
N LEU A 197 79.30 6.68 76.98
CA LEU A 197 78.65 5.37 76.98
C LEU A 197 78.08 5.03 78.35
N MET A 198 78.82 5.31 79.41
CA MET A 198 78.38 5.06 80.79
C MET A 198 77.17 5.90 81.19
N ILE A 199 77.10 7.18 80.76
CA ILE A 199 75.94 8.05 81.00
C ILE A 199 74.73 7.55 80.21
N LEU A 200 74.94 7.16 78.95
CA LEU A 200 73.88 6.61 78.11
C LEU A 200 73.32 5.32 78.70
N MET A 201 74.18 4.37 79.08
CA MET A 201 73.79 3.10 79.71
C MET A 201 72.94 3.31 80.95
N GLU A 202 73.31 4.24 81.83
CA GLU A 202 72.53 4.56 83.03
C GLU A 202 71.12 5.07 82.69
N LYS A 203 71.00 5.93 81.68
CA LYS A 203 69.70 6.44 81.23
C LYS A 203 68.83 5.33 80.64
N ILE A 204 69.34 4.57 79.66
CA ILE A 204 68.54 3.50 79.02
C ILE A 204 68.20 2.37 80.00
N GLN A 205 69.02 2.11 81.02
CA GLN A 205 68.69 1.16 82.09
C GLN A 205 67.51 1.65 82.93
N ASN A 206 67.46 2.95 83.27
CA ASN A 206 66.32 3.53 84.00
C ASN A 206 65.03 3.48 83.16
N GLU A 207 65.13 3.80 81.86
CA GLU A 207 64.00 3.69 80.94
C GLU A 207 63.52 2.23 80.81
N ARG A 208 64.44 1.25 80.85
CA ARG A 208 64.07 -0.17 80.88
C ARG A 208 63.29 -0.53 82.14
N VAL A 209 63.66 -0.01 83.31
CA VAL A 209 62.89 -0.23 84.54
C VAL A 209 61.46 0.30 84.42
N TYR A 210 61.28 1.47 83.79
CA TYR A 210 59.95 2.02 83.51
C TYR A 210 59.14 1.10 82.58
N LEU A 211 59.74 0.64 81.47
CA LEU A 211 59.10 -0.27 80.53
C LEU A 211 58.75 -1.61 81.18
N ASP A 212 59.67 -2.20 81.96
CA ASP A 212 59.40 -3.45 82.66
C ASP A 212 58.24 -3.30 83.67
N GLY A 213 58.10 -2.12 84.30
CA GLY A 213 56.97 -1.79 85.18
C GLY A 213 55.61 -1.72 84.48
N ARG A 214 55.57 -1.52 83.16
CA ARG A 214 54.32 -1.49 82.35
C ARG A 214 53.92 -2.85 81.78
N LYS A 215 54.78 -3.87 81.91
CA LYS A 215 54.56 -5.20 81.31
C LYS A 215 53.23 -5.84 81.70
N ASP A 216 52.86 -5.77 82.98
CA ASP A 216 51.63 -6.40 83.48
C ASP A 216 50.36 -5.65 83.06
N GLU A 217 50.46 -4.34 82.81
CA GLU A 217 49.36 -3.55 82.26
C GLU A 217 49.11 -3.90 80.80
N VAL A 218 50.17 -3.96 80.00
CA VAL A 218 50.12 -4.40 78.59
C VAL A 218 49.57 -5.82 78.49
N GLY A 219 50.05 -6.74 79.34
CA GLY A 219 49.56 -8.12 79.37
C GLY A 219 48.05 -8.21 79.67
N ARG A 220 47.54 -7.43 80.62
CA ARG A 220 46.09 -7.38 80.91
C ARG A 220 45.28 -6.80 79.76
N MET A 221 45.72 -5.70 79.15
CA MET A 221 45.02 -5.07 78.04
C MET A 221 45.03 -5.95 76.79
N LEU A 222 46.17 -6.57 76.47
CA LEU A 222 46.28 -7.52 75.36
C LEU A 222 45.40 -8.75 75.59
N SER A 223 45.40 -9.33 76.79
CA SER A 223 44.53 -10.49 77.10
C SER A 223 43.05 -10.15 76.92
N ALA A 224 42.59 -8.98 77.40
CA ALA A 224 41.21 -8.53 77.22
C ALA A 224 40.86 -8.26 75.75
N SER A 225 41.75 -7.58 75.01
CA SER A 225 41.59 -7.29 73.58
C SER A 225 41.51 -8.57 72.75
N LEU A 226 42.40 -9.52 73.02
CA LEU A 226 42.52 -10.76 72.28
C LEU A 226 41.27 -11.65 72.49
N MET A 227 40.72 -11.69 73.72
CA MET A 227 39.44 -12.36 73.97
C MET A 227 38.28 -11.74 73.20
N SER A 228 38.16 -10.42 73.25
CA SER A 228 37.12 -9.69 72.51
C SER A 228 37.22 -9.95 71.00
N ASP A 229 38.45 -9.98 70.48
CA ASP A 229 38.73 -10.20 69.07
C ASP A 229 38.45 -11.64 68.61
N ILE A 230 38.73 -12.63 69.48
CA ILE A 230 38.38 -14.03 69.27
C ILE A 230 36.86 -14.22 69.23
N ASP A 231 36.14 -13.63 70.18
CA ASP A 231 34.67 -13.72 70.24
C ASP A 231 34.04 -13.08 69.00
N SER A 232 34.56 -11.92 68.57
CA SER A 232 34.14 -11.28 67.33
C SER A 232 34.38 -12.15 66.11
N LEU A 233 35.55 -12.79 65.99
CA LEU A 233 35.84 -13.68 64.86
C LEU A 233 34.95 -14.93 64.90
N GLN A 234 34.68 -15.51 66.07
CA GLN A 234 33.79 -16.65 66.23
C GLN A 234 32.35 -16.28 65.80
N ALA A 235 31.85 -15.11 66.20
CA ALA A 235 30.53 -14.62 65.77
C ALA A 235 30.45 -14.46 64.24
N SER A 236 31.50 -13.93 63.61
CA SER A 236 31.58 -13.85 62.15
C SER A 236 31.59 -15.22 61.49
N VAL A 237 32.33 -16.20 62.04
CA VAL A 237 32.35 -17.58 61.55
C VAL A 237 30.97 -18.24 61.64
N ASP A 238 30.27 -18.09 62.77
CA ASP A 238 28.94 -18.65 62.96
C ASP A 238 27.93 -18.02 61.99
N THR A 239 28.05 -16.72 61.71
CA THR A 239 27.20 -16.01 60.75
C THR A 239 27.48 -16.45 59.32
N ALA A 240 28.75 -16.55 58.93
CA ALA A 240 29.13 -17.05 57.61
C ALA A 240 28.66 -18.49 57.35
N THR A 241 28.77 -19.36 58.36
CA THR A 241 28.27 -20.74 58.27
C THR A 241 26.75 -20.78 58.11
N LYS A 242 26.00 -19.91 58.81
CA LYS A 242 24.54 -19.78 58.62
C LYS A 242 24.15 -19.29 57.23
N LEU A 243 24.97 -18.43 56.62
CA LEU A 243 24.81 -17.97 55.25
C LEU A 243 25.23 -19.02 54.20
N GLY A 244 25.72 -20.19 54.63
CA GLY A 244 26.09 -21.30 53.74
C GLY A 244 27.54 -21.27 53.24
N LEU A 245 28.43 -20.52 53.89
CA LEU A 245 29.86 -20.54 53.55
C LEU A 245 30.52 -21.82 54.04
N ASP A 246 31.09 -22.62 53.13
CA ASP A 246 31.86 -23.82 53.46
C ASP A 246 33.23 -23.45 54.04
N LEU A 247 33.34 -23.52 55.37
CA LEU A 247 34.59 -23.34 56.08
C LEU A 247 35.35 -24.68 56.25
N PRO A 248 36.69 -24.67 56.29
CA PRO A 248 37.47 -25.86 56.62
C PRO A 248 37.01 -26.48 57.95
N MET A 249 36.86 -27.81 58.00
CA MET A 249 36.34 -28.55 59.16
C MET A 249 37.04 -28.20 60.50
N ASP A 250 38.30 -27.76 60.45
CA ASP A 250 39.11 -27.44 61.62
C ASP A 250 39.11 -25.94 62.01
N PHE A 251 38.47 -25.06 61.24
CA PHE A 251 38.58 -23.61 61.43
C PHE A 251 37.95 -23.13 62.75
N SER A 252 36.71 -23.54 63.02
CA SER A 252 36.05 -23.29 64.32
C SER A 252 36.81 -23.95 65.49
N GLN A 253 37.44 -25.10 65.27
CA GLN A 253 38.24 -25.75 66.29
C GLN A 253 39.51 -24.95 66.62
N LYS A 254 40.17 -24.36 65.61
CA LYS A 254 41.33 -23.48 65.79
C LYS A 254 40.98 -22.24 66.62
N ILE A 255 39.84 -21.60 66.38
CA ILE A 255 39.39 -20.44 67.17
C ILE A 255 39.12 -20.84 68.63
N ARG A 256 38.48 -21.99 68.88
CA ARG A 256 38.27 -22.48 70.26
C ARG A 256 39.56 -22.81 70.99
N VAL A 257 40.53 -23.43 70.31
CA VAL A 257 41.86 -23.70 70.88
C VAL A 257 42.54 -22.38 71.21
N LEU A 258 42.49 -21.41 70.30
CA LEU A 258 43.04 -20.08 70.51
C LEU A 258 42.39 -19.37 71.71
N ALA A 259 41.06 -19.45 71.85
CA ALA A 259 40.32 -18.89 73.00
C ALA A 259 40.79 -19.52 74.32
N ARG A 260 40.88 -20.85 74.36
CA ARG A 260 41.35 -21.58 75.54
C ARG A 260 42.77 -21.18 75.90
N ASP A 261 43.69 -21.20 74.94
CA ASP A 261 45.11 -20.96 75.19
C ASP A 261 45.34 -19.48 75.60
N SER A 262 44.53 -18.55 75.09
CA SER A 262 44.52 -17.14 75.50
C SER A 262 44.03 -16.91 76.92
N SER A 263 43.12 -17.74 77.41
CA SER A 263 42.58 -17.63 78.79
C SER A 263 43.57 -18.13 79.84
N GLN A 264 44.53 -18.95 79.41
CA GLN A 264 45.56 -19.57 80.24
C GLN A 264 46.92 -18.89 80.13
N ALA A 265 47.06 -17.92 79.23
CA ALA A 265 48.32 -17.23 78.99
C ALA A 265 48.64 -16.25 80.13
N GLU A 266 49.61 -16.60 80.99
CA GLU A 266 50.04 -15.77 82.13
C GLU A 266 51.18 -14.80 81.79
N ASN A 267 51.79 -14.91 80.61
CA ASN A 267 52.92 -14.07 80.21
C ASN A 267 52.70 -13.38 78.86
N LEU A 268 53.33 -12.21 78.72
CA LEU A 268 53.18 -11.34 77.55
C LEU A 268 53.64 -12.00 76.23
N THR A 269 54.70 -12.81 76.27
CA THR A 269 55.22 -13.48 75.07
C THR A 269 54.22 -14.48 74.49
N SER A 270 53.55 -15.24 75.36
CA SER A 270 52.47 -16.15 74.97
C SER A 270 51.29 -15.38 74.38
N LEU A 271 50.89 -14.27 75.00
CA LEU A 271 49.80 -13.42 74.48
C LEU A 271 50.10 -12.84 73.09
N LEU A 272 51.31 -12.33 72.85
CA LEU A 272 51.72 -11.82 71.53
C LEU A 272 51.77 -12.91 70.45
N SER A 273 52.17 -14.13 70.82
CA SER A 273 52.12 -15.28 69.89
C SER A 273 50.68 -15.64 69.51
N LEU A 274 49.76 -15.56 70.46
CA LEU A 274 48.34 -15.86 70.23
C LEU A 274 47.67 -14.76 69.39
N GLU A 275 48.07 -13.49 69.56
CA GLU A 275 47.61 -12.37 68.74
C GLU A 275 47.99 -12.58 67.26
N SER A 276 49.23 -13.01 67.01
CA SER A 276 49.69 -13.34 65.65
C SER A 276 48.89 -14.49 65.02
N GLN A 277 48.56 -15.53 65.81
CA GLN A 277 47.71 -16.63 65.35
C GLN A 277 46.28 -16.15 65.04
N LEU A 278 45.71 -15.25 65.87
CA LEU A 278 44.40 -14.65 65.62
C LEU A 278 44.37 -13.86 64.31
N HIS A 279 45.41 -13.05 64.07
CA HIS A 279 45.54 -12.28 62.85
C HIS A 279 45.61 -13.17 61.60
N SER A 280 46.35 -14.28 61.67
CA SER A 280 46.41 -15.27 60.59
C SER A 280 45.04 -15.89 60.29
N LEU A 281 44.25 -16.23 61.32
CA LEU A 281 42.88 -16.73 61.14
C LEU A 281 41.95 -15.66 60.54
N ARG A 282 42.07 -14.39 60.95
CA ARG A 282 41.31 -13.28 60.34
C ARG A 282 41.60 -13.15 58.84
N LEU A 283 42.86 -13.19 58.43
CA LEU A 283 43.25 -13.12 57.02
C LEU A 283 42.74 -14.32 56.23
N GLN A 284 42.78 -15.53 56.80
CA GLN A 284 42.24 -16.73 56.16
C GLN A 284 40.72 -16.61 55.94
N MET A 285 39.97 -16.12 56.93
CA MET A 285 38.53 -15.87 56.80
C MET A 285 38.21 -14.82 55.74
N ALA A 286 38.94 -13.71 55.73
CA ALA A 286 38.77 -12.65 54.74
C ALA A 286 39.02 -13.16 53.31
N SER A 287 40.06 -13.97 53.10
CA SER A 287 40.36 -14.57 51.79
C SER A 287 39.23 -15.48 51.31
N ILE A 288 38.70 -16.35 52.17
CA ILE A 288 37.60 -17.26 51.80
C ILE A 288 36.34 -16.47 51.42
N LEU A 289 36.02 -15.41 52.17
CA LEU A 289 34.89 -14.53 51.86
C LEU A 289 35.08 -13.79 50.53
N GLN A 290 36.26 -13.21 50.30
CA GLN A 290 36.58 -12.53 49.04
C GLN A 290 36.43 -13.47 47.84
N ASP A 291 37.03 -14.67 47.91
CA ASP A 291 36.95 -15.66 46.84
C ASP A 291 35.50 -16.05 46.55
N ARG A 292 34.68 -16.26 47.60
CA ARG A 292 33.27 -16.64 47.40
C ARG A 292 32.42 -15.51 46.83
N ILE A 293 32.63 -14.26 47.26
CA ILE A 293 31.94 -13.08 46.70
C ILE A 293 32.24 -12.92 45.21
N ILE A 294 33.51 -13.04 44.83
CA ILE A 294 33.95 -12.94 43.43
C ILE A 294 33.36 -14.07 42.58
N ASN A 295 33.43 -15.30 43.08
CA ASN A 295 32.99 -16.48 42.33
C ASN A 295 31.46 -16.57 42.19
N SER A 296 30.69 -16.24 43.25
CA SER A 296 29.21 -16.30 43.21
C SER A 296 28.63 -15.42 42.09
N LYS A 297 29.16 -14.20 41.93
CA LYS A 297 28.77 -13.32 40.81
C LYS A 297 29.05 -13.96 39.45
N HIS A 298 30.23 -14.56 39.29
CA HIS A 298 30.63 -15.14 38.01
C HIS A 298 29.84 -16.41 37.68
N GLU A 299 29.68 -17.33 38.64
CA GLU A 299 28.92 -18.57 38.51
C GLU A 299 27.48 -18.28 38.04
N VAL A 300 26.75 -17.45 38.77
CA VAL A 300 25.34 -17.12 38.46
C VAL A 300 25.22 -16.43 37.09
N THR A 301 26.07 -15.44 36.82
CA THR A 301 25.99 -14.68 35.56
C THR A 301 26.38 -15.53 34.36
N SER A 302 27.40 -16.39 34.49
CA SER A 302 27.84 -17.27 33.39
C SER A 302 26.77 -18.29 33.03
N SER A 303 26.16 -18.94 34.01
CA SER A 303 25.09 -19.91 33.77
C SER A 303 23.90 -19.28 33.05
N ILE A 304 23.48 -18.08 33.45
CA ILE A 304 22.38 -17.33 32.79
C ILE A 304 22.71 -17.02 31.32
N VAL A 305 23.94 -16.53 31.06
CA VAL A 305 24.37 -16.15 29.71
C VAL A 305 24.51 -17.37 28.81
N GLU A 306 25.09 -18.47 29.32
CA GLU A 306 25.17 -19.75 28.60
C GLU A 306 23.78 -20.33 28.31
N GLY A 307 22.82 -20.07 29.20
CA GLY A 307 21.41 -20.41 29.02
C GLY A 307 20.65 -19.55 28.02
N GLY A 308 21.27 -18.52 27.44
CA GLY A 308 20.64 -17.64 26.46
C GLY A 308 19.60 -16.67 27.03
N ILE A 309 19.42 -16.61 28.36
CA ILE A 309 18.45 -15.73 29.00
C ILE A 309 18.99 -14.28 28.97
N PRO A 310 18.19 -13.28 28.53
CA PRO A 310 18.62 -11.88 28.52
C PRO A 310 19.02 -11.39 29.92
N THR A 311 20.21 -10.83 30.04
CA THR A 311 20.74 -10.24 31.29
C THR A 311 20.30 -8.79 31.52
N SER A 312 19.24 -8.35 30.82
CA SER A 312 18.65 -7.03 31.02
C SER A 312 18.03 -6.94 32.42
N SER A 313 18.05 -5.74 33.01
CA SER A 313 17.54 -5.47 34.36
C SER A 313 16.08 -5.85 34.56
N ASP A 314 15.33 -5.86 33.45
CA ASP A 314 13.88 -6.14 33.44
C ASP A 314 13.58 -7.64 33.53
N VAL A 315 14.58 -8.49 33.29
CA VAL A 315 14.44 -9.95 33.32
C VAL A 315 15.19 -10.55 34.50
N ILE A 316 16.40 -10.06 34.80
CA ILE A 316 17.21 -10.54 35.93
C ILE A 316 17.75 -9.36 36.75
N PRO A 317 17.64 -9.40 38.09
CA PRO A 317 18.19 -8.38 38.98
C PRO A 317 19.70 -8.20 38.79
N GLN A 318 20.18 -6.95 38.81
CA GLN A 318 21.61 -6.68 38.69
C GLN A 318 22.38 -7.03 39.98
N PRO A 319 23.63 -7.52 39.86
CA PRO A 319 24.44 -7.84 41.02
C PRO A 319 24.77 -6.58 41.84
N PRO A 320 24.78 -6.67 43.18
CA PRO A 320 25.10 -5.54 44.04
C PRO A 320 26.56 -5.06 43.83
N ALA A 321 26.78 -3.77 44.07
CA ALA A 321 28.11 -3.16 43.96
C ALA A 321 28.89 -3.36 45.27
N VAL A 322 29.41 -4.57 45.46
CA VAL A 322 30.16 -4.95 46.66
C VAL A 322 31.64 -4.62 46.52
N SER A 323 32.21 -3.98 47.56
CA SER A 323 33.64 -3.71 47.69
C SER A 323 34.34 -4.93 48.28
N THR A 324 35.38 -5.43 47.59
CA THR A 324 36.27 -6.49 48.09
C THR A 324 37.62 -5.96 48.57
N GLU A 325 37.83 -4.64 48.55
CA GLU A 325 39.11 -4.02 48.94
C GLU A 325 39.32 -4.00 50.46
N ASP A 326 38.23 -4.10 51.23
CA ASP A 326 38.29 -4.14 52.69
C ASP A 326 38.82 -5.51 53.17
N GLN A 327 39.84 -5.49 54.05
CA GLN A 327 40.34 -6.69 54.73
C GLN A 327 39.54 -7.05 56.00
N ASP A 328 38.54 -6.24 56.34
CA ASP A 328 37.75 -6.44 57.55
C ASP A 328 36.65 -7.50 57.35
N VAL A 329 36.66 -8.52 58.21
CA VAL A 329 35.79 -9.71 58.08
C VAL A 329 34.30 -9.35 58.17
N PRO A 330 33.82 -8.50 59.10
CA PRO A 330 32.42 -8.07 59.15
C PRO A 330 31.92 -7.38 57.87
N SER A 331 32.71 -6.47 57.30
CA SER A 331 32.37 -5.78 56.05
C SER A 331 32.23 -6.77 54.89
N LEU A 332 33.19 -7.68 54.74
CA LEU A 332 33.13 -8.75 53.74
C LEU A 332 31.92 -9.68 53.96
N LEU A 333 31.53 -9.93 55.22
CA LEU A 333 30.38 -10.77 55.53
C LEU A 333 29.05 -10.09 55.17
N SER A 334 28.94 -8.77 55.38
CA SER A 334 27.80 -7.98 54.89
C SER A 334 27.70 -8.03 53.37
N SER A 335 28.84 -7.84 52.67
CA SER A 335 28.91 -7.96 51.22
C SER A 335 28.51 -9.36 50.73
N TYR A 336 28.90 -10.41 51.44
CA TYR A 336 28.50 -11.78 51.13
C TYR A 336 26.99 -12.01 51.34
N GLN A 337 26.40 -11.44 52.39
CA GLN A 337 24.97 -11.51 52.62
C GLN A 337 24.17 -10.85 51.48
N GLU A 338 24.58 -9.66 51.03
CA GLU A 338 23.94 -8.99 49.87
C GLU A 338 24.01 -9.85 48.60
N MET A 339 25.14 -10.54 48.38
CA MET A 339 25.29 -11.48 47.26
C MET A 339 24.34 -12.68 47.35
N VAL A 340 24.17 -13.27 48.54
CA VAL A 340 23.23 -14.39 48.76
C VAL A 340 21.77 -13.94 48.57
N GLU A 341 21.41 -12.74 49.04
CA GLU A 341 20.09 -12.16 48.81
C GLU A 341 19.83 -11.91 47.32
N TRP A 342 20.82 -11.39 46.60
CA TRP A 342 20.76 -11.23 45.15
C TRP A 342 20.58 -12.58 44.44
N GLU A 343 21.34 -13.62 44.79
CA GLU A 343 21.19 -14.96 44.21
C GLU A 343 19.76 -15.51 44.42
N SER A 344 19.17 -15.28 45.59
CA SER A 344 17.77 -15.64 45.86
C SER A 344 16.78 -14.85 44.98
N GLN A 345 17.01 -13.56 44.75
CA GLN A 345 16.16 -12.75 43.86
C GLN A 345 16.27 -13.22 42.41
N VAL A 346 17.49 -13.55 41.95
CA VAL A 346 17.72 -14.16 40.64
C VAL A 346 16.95 -15.46 40.49
N LYS A 347 16.99 -16.33 41.51
CA LYS A 347 16.24 -17.60 41.50
C LYS A 347 14.73 -17.39 41.34
N ILE A 348 14.16 -16.39 42.03
CA ILE A 348 12.73 -16.06 41.91
C ILE A 348 12.41 -15.54 40.52
N ALA A 349 13.16 -14.55 40.02
CA ALA A 349 12.93 -13.97 38.70
C ALA A 349 13.06 -15.01 37.58
N LEU A 350 14.05 -15.90 37.70
CA LEU A 350 14.28 -16.97 36.73
C LEU A 350 13.16 -18.01 36.78
N LYS A 351 12.66 -18.36 37.97
CA LYS A 351 11.48 -19.21 38.14
C LYS A 351 10.26 -18.62 37.46
N ASP A 352 9.94 -17.34 37.73
CA ASP A 352 8.80 -16.65 37.11
C ASP A 352 8.92 -16.65 35.58
N LYS A 353 10.14 -16.45 35.06
CA LYS A 353 10.38 -16.48 33.63
C LYS A 353 10.21 -17.87 33.01
N VAL A 354 10.69 -18.92 33.67
CA VAL A 354 10.50 -20.30 33.20
C VAL A 354 9.02 -20.67 33.22
N GLU A 355 8.28 -20.28 34.27
CA GLU A 355 6.83 -20.50 34.36
C GLU A 355 6.08 -19.80 33.21
N GLU A 356 6.43 -18.54 32.89
CA GLU A 356 5.84 -17.81 31.76
C GLU A 356 6.09 -18.55 30.42
N THR A 357 7.32 -19.00 30.17
CA THR A 357 7.67 -19.76 28.96
C THR A 357 6.93 -21.10 28.91
N LEU A 358 6.82 -21.82 30.03
CA LEU A 358 6.08 -23.08 30.12
C LEU A 358 4.58 -22.87 29.90
N ASP A 359 4.00 -21.78 30.40
CA ASP A 359 2.60 -21.41 30.17
C ASP A 359 2.33 -21.11 28.69
N GLU A 360 3.26 -20.47 27.98
CA GLU A 360 3.15 -20.29 26.52
C GLU A 360 3.23 -21.62 25.76
N VAL A 361 4.12 -22.52 26.17
CA VAL A 361 4.22 -23.89 25.63
C VAL A 361 2.93 -24.67 25.90
N GLU A 362 2.34 -24.54 27.08
CA GLU A 362 1.08 -25.18 27.45
C GLU A 362 -0.08 -24.66 26.58
N LYS A 363 -0.19 -23.34 26.41
CA LYS A 363 -1.23 -22.73 25.56
C LYS A 363 -1.08 -23.08 24.08
N ALA A 364 0.14 -23.35 23.60
CA ALA A 364 0.34 -23.84 22.23
C ALA A 364 -0.41 -25.17 22.00
N THR A 365 -0.57 -25.99 23.04
CA THR A 365 -1.28 -27.28 22.94
C THR A 365 -2.78 -27.16 22.73
N ASP A 366 -3.36 -25.97 22.93
CA ASP A 366 -4.78 -25.72 22.65
C ASP A 366 -5.05 -25.59 21.14
N TYR A 367 -4.00 -25.38 20.33
CA TYR A 367 -4.08 -25.20 18.87
C TYR A 367 -3.05 -26.09 18.15
N PRO A 368 -3.18 -27.42 18.26
CA PRO A 368 -2.14 -28.37 17.83
C PRO A 368 -1.90 -28.37 16.31
N GLU A 369 -2.95 -28.20 15.51
CA GLU A 369 -2.84 -28.16 14.04
C GLU A 369 -2.03 -26.96 13.55
N ASP A 370 -2.30 -25.76 14.08
CA ASP A 370 -1.64 -24.52 13.65
C ASP A 370 -0.21 -24.38 14.20
N THR A 371 0.08 -25.01 15.34
CA THR A 371 1.41 -24.99 15.98
C THR A 371 2.30 -26.17 15.55
N GLY A 372 1.75 -27.17 14.85
CA GLY A 372 2.46 -28.36 14.39
C GLY A 372 2.81 -29.33 15.51
N ILE A 373 1.94 -29.48 16.51
CA ILE A 373 2.12 -30.40 17.64
C ILE A 373 1.46 -31.75 17.31
N ASP A 374 2.29 -32.77 17.07
CA ASP A 374 1.83 -34.13 16.78
C ASP A 374 1.41 -34.91 18.06
N ASP A 375 2.08 -34.64 19.20
CA ASP A 375 1.85 -35.33 20.47
C ASP A 375 1.57 -34.35 21.62
N ILE A 376 0.31 -33.98 21.76
CA ILE A 376 -0.21 -33.08 22.80
C ILE A 376 0.07 -33.62 24.21
N VAL A 377 -0.04 -34.94 24.39
CA VAL A 377 0.09 -35.58 25.71
C VAL A 377 1.52 -35.48 26.20
N ALA A 378 2.50 -35.75 25.33
CA ALA A 378 3.91 -35.61 25.68
C ALA A 378 4.30 -34.16 26.04
N VAL A 379 3.76 -33.16 25.33
CA VAL A 379 4.03 -31.74 25.63
C VAL A 379 3.43 -31.32 26.98
N ARG A 380 2.18 -31.70 27.24
CA ARG A 380 1.53 -31.40 28.54
C ARG A 380 2.20 -32.12 29.70
N GLN A 381 2.67 -33.35 29.47
CA GLN A 381 3.42 -34.10 30.48
C GLN A 381 4.77 -33.45 30.77
N PHE A 382 5.50 -33.01 29.75
CA PHE A 382 6.72 -32.20 29.92
C PHE A 382 6.46 -30.94 30.77
N VAL A 383 5.41 -30.17 30.45
CA VAL A 383 5.07 -28.96 31.23
C VAL A 383 4.77 -29.30 32.69
N ALA A 384 3.98 -30.34 32.94
CA ALA A 384 3.64 -30.76 34.30
C ALA A 384 4.87 -31.24 35.09
N ASP A 385 5.72 -32.06 34.47
CA ASP A 385 6.95 -32.56 35.07
C ASP A 385 7.93 -31.40 35.36
N SER A 386 8.12 -30.48 34.41
CA SER A 386 8.96 -29.29 34.57
C SER A 386 8.44 -28.33 35.64
N LYS A 387 7.12 -28.08 35.73
CA LYS A 387 6.52 -27.27 36.81
C LYS A 387 6.73 -27.93 38.18
N GLY A 388 6.65 -29.26 38.26
CA GLY A 388 6.95 -30.00 39.49
C GLY A 388 8.42 -29.93 39.90
N GLU A 389 9.35 -30.00 38.94
CA GLU A 389 10.80 -29.87 39.19
C GLU A 389 11.21 -28.46 39.61
N LEU A 390 10.54 -27.42 39.08
CA LEU A 390 10.80 -26.00 39.39
C LEU A 390 10.66 -25.61 40.86
N GLU A 391 9.83 -26.32 41.66
CA GLU A 391 9.63 -25.98 43.08
C GLU A 391 10.92 -26.12 43.91
N ASN A 392 11.80 -27.06 43.55
CA ASN A 392 13.01 -27.37 44.32
C ASN A 392 14.32 -27.20 43.52
N ALA A 393 14.22 -26.86 42.23
CA ALA A 393 15.36 -26.72 41.32
C ALA A 393 16.40 -25.67 41.78
N GLY A 394 17.68 -25.92 41.49
CA GLY A 394 18.74 -24.90 41.53
C GLY A 394 18.72 -24.02 40.28
N ILE A 395 19.59 -23.00 40.23
CA ILE A 395 19.66 -22.08 39.07
C ILE A 395 19.98 -22.84 37.77
N GLU A 396 20.94 -23.78 37.78
CA GLU A 396 21.29 -24.58 36.60
C GLU A 396 20.13 -25.44 36.07
N ASP A 397 19.39 -26.08 36.98
CA ASP A 397 18.24 -26.92 36.61
C ASP A 397 17.11 -26.09 36.01
N MET A 398 16.83 -24.92 36.59
CA MET A 398 15.83 -23.99 36.05
C MET A 398 16.23 -23.49 34.65
N ILE A 399 17.50 -23.19 34.41
CA ILE A 399 18.02 -22.80 33.09
C ILE A 399 17.85 -23.94 32.08
N ARG A 400 18.13 -25.18 32.49
CA ARG A 400 17.94 -26.34 31.61
C ARG A 400 16.49 -26.52 31.18
N ILE A 401 15.56 -26.38 32.12
CA ILE A 401 14.11 -26.40 31.83
C ILE A 401 13.74 -25.27 30.88
N TYR A 402 14.25 -24.06 31.11
CA TYR A 402 14.03 -22.90 30.25
C TYR A 402 14.48 -23.17 28.81
N ILE A 403 15.70 -23.68 28.59
CA ILE A 403 16.23 -23.97 27.24
C ILE A 403 15.34 -24.97 26.49
N ASP A 404 14.89 -26.03 27.16
CA ASP A 404 14.06 -27.05 26.55
C ASP A 404 12.64 -26.52 26.24
N ALA A 405 12.10 -25.64 27.09
CA ALA A 405 10.83 -24.96 26.86
C ALA A 405 10.92 -23.93 25.72
N GLU A 406 11.98 -23.12 25.70
CA GLU A 406 12.24 -22.09 24.68
C GLU A 406 12.41 -22.71 23.29
N LYS A 407 13.17 -23.81 23.17
CA LYS A 407 13.30 -24.54 21.88
C LYS A 407 11.95 -24.99 21.33
N ARG A 408 11.06 -25.47 22.19
CA ARG A 408 9.70 -25.89 21.79
C ARG A 408 8.85 -24.69 21.40
N GLN A 409 8.88 -23.63 22.21
CA GLN A 409 8.17 -22.37 21.94
C GLN A 409 8.60 -21.77 20.59
N GLU A 410 9.90 -21.72 20.30
CA GLU A 410 10.44 -21.20 19.05
C GLU A 410 9.99 -22.03 17.84
N ALA A 411 9.98 -23.36 17.97
CA ALA A 411 9.45 -24.25 16.93
C ALA A 411 7.96 -23.97 16.63
N TYR A 412 7.14 -23.80 17.66
CA TYR A 412 5.71 -23.49 17.50
C TYR A 412 5.48 -22.11 16.88
N ARG A 413 6.24 -21.09 17.31
CA ARG A 413 6.20 -19.74 16.72
C ARG A 413 6.61 -19.76 15.24
N LYS A 414 7.61 -20.56 14.89
CA LYS A 414 8.07 -20.70 13.50
C LYS A 414 6.98 -21.30 12.61
N ASN A 415 6.32 -22.38 13.05
CA ASN A 415 5.20 -22.99 12.31
C ASN A 415 4.06 -22.00 12.09
N LEU A 416 3.61 -21.31 13.15
CA LEU A 416 2.59 -20.26 13.04
C LEU A 416 2.99 -19.14 12.08
N THR A 417 4.26 -18.73 12.11
CA THR A 417 4.79 -17.70 11.20
C THR A 417 4.79 -18.16 9.74
N GLU A 418 5.11 -19.43 9.48
CA GLU A 418 5.07 -20.02 8.14
C GLU A 418 3.64 -20.10 7.60
N GLU A 419 2.67 -20.52 8.43
CA GLU A 419 1.24 -20.51 8.09
C GLU A 419 0.73 -19.08 7.78
N ILE A 420 1.08 -18.10 8.61
CA ILE A 420 0.73 -16.68 8.37
C ILE A 420 1.31 -16.20 7.04
N ARG A 421 2.57 -16.54 6.72
CA ARG A 421 3.18 -16.20 5.42
C ARG A 421 2.47 -16.88 4.25
N GLY A 422 2.05 -18.13 4.42
CA GLY A 422 1.26 -18.87 3.44
C GLY A 422 -0.06 -18.14 3.12
N TYR A 423 -0.84 -17.80 4.16
CA TYR A 423 -2.10 -17.07 4.00
C TYR A 423 -1.91 -15.63 3.50
N MET A 424 -0.83 -14.95 3.87
CA MET A 424 -0.50 -13.62 3.34
C MET A 424 -0.23 -13.68 1.84
N THR A 425 0.45 -14.74 1.38
CA THR A 425 0.70 -14.98 -0.04
C THR A 425 -0.61 -15.22 -0.78
N ARG A 426 -1.48 -16.09 -0.24
CA ARG A 426 -2.84 -16.34 -0.78
C ARG A 426 -3.68 -15.06 -0.85
N PHE A 427 -3.62 -14.22 0.18
CA PHE A 427 -4.32 -12.93 0.21
C PHE A 427 -3.80 -11.98 -0.89
N ASN A 428 -2.48 -11.87 -1.04
CA ASN A 428 -1.87 -11.03 -2.07
C ASN A 428 -2.19 -11.54 -3.49
N GLU A 429 -2.23 -12.86 -3.69
CA GLU A 429 -2.68 -13.45 -4.95
C GLU A 429 -4.13 -13.09 -5.24
N LEU A 430 -5.01 -13.18 -4.24
CA LEU A 430 -6.41 -12.78 -4.36
C LEU A 430 -6.53 -11.29 -4.73
N ALA A 431 -5.81 -10.40 -4.03
CA ALA A 431 -5.84 -8.97 -4.29
C ALA A 431 -5.29 -8.59 -5.68
N THR A 432 -4.13 -9.12 -6.08
CA THR A 432 -3.48 -8.70 -7.34
C THR A 432 -4.09 -9.35 -8.58
N SER A 433 -4.74 -10.51 -8.45
CA SER A 433 -5.19 -11.30 -9.60
C SER A 433 -6.70 -11.32 -9.81
N ALA A 434 -7.48 -10.91 -8.80
CA ALA A 434 -8.90 -10.64 -8.99
C ALA A 434 -9.13 -9.54 -10.05
N ASP A 435 -8.36 -8.44 -9.99
CA ASP A 435 -8.42 -7.33 -10.95
C ASP A 435 -8.05 -7.72 -12.40
N ARG A 436 -7.48 -8.91 -12.62
CA ARG A 436 -7.14 -9.40 -13.97
C ARG A 436 -8.22 -10.29 -14.59
N VAL A 437 -9.14 -10.79 -13.77
CA VAL A 437 -10.18 -11.75 -14.19
C VAL A 437 -11.56 -11.13 -14.12
N LEU A 438 -11.79 -10.21 -13.18
CA LEU A 438 -13.05 -9.48 -13.03
C LEU A 438 -12.96 -8.12 -13.73
N ASP A 439 -13.93 -7.81 -14.58
CA ASP A 439 -13.99 -6.54 -15.34
C ASP A 439 -14.85 -5.46 -14.63
N TYR A 440 -15.72 -5.86 -13.68
CA TYR A 440 -16.66 -4.96 -12.97
C TYR A 440 -16.35 -4.72 -11.49
N ALA A 441 -15.83 -5.73 -10.76
CA ALA A 441 -15.70 -5.67 -9.32
C ALA A 441 -14.27 -5.30 -8.90
N GLN A 442 -14.10 -4.11 -8.31
CA GLN A 442 -12.85 -3.74 -7.65
C GLN A 442 -12.81 -4.36 -6.25
N LEU A 443 -12.01 -5.39 -6.07
CA LEU A 443 -11.76 -5.99 -4.76
C LEU A 443 -10.73 -5.15 -4.00
N SER A 444 -11.17 -3.99 -3.49
CA SER A 444 -10.33 -3.17 -2.62
C SER A 444 -10.36 -3.68 -1.18
N LYS A 445 -9.55 -4.69 -0.89
CA LYS A 445 -9.16 -4.99 0.50
C LYS A 445 -7.66 -4.84 0.63
N LYS A 446 -7.21 -3.87 1.44
CA LYS A 446 -5.81 -3.80 1.88
C LYS A 446 -5.51 -5.02 2.74
N ALA A 447 -4.37 -5.65 2.50
CA ALA A 447 -3.89 -6.73 3.36
C ALA A 447 -3.91 -6.27 4.82
N PRO A 448 -4.41 -7.10 5.75
CA PRO A 448 -4.20 -6.86 7.17
C PRO A 448 -2.70 -6.69 7.38
N LYS A 449 -2.29 -5.57 7.97
CA LYS A 449 -0.89 -5.42 8.34
C LYS A 449 -0.64 -6.33 9.54
N VAL A 450 0.05 -7.43 9.33
CA VAL A 450 0.69 -8.16 10.42
C VAL A 450 1.98 -7.40 10.72
N GLU A 451 1.90 -6.34 11.54
CA GLU A 451 3.02 -5.41 11.75
C GLU A 451 4.19 -6.09 12.47
N ASP A 452 3.93 -7.09 13.32
CA ASP A 452 4.97 -7.81 14.07
C ASP A 452 4.77 -9.33 14.01
N LEU A 453 5.67 -10.04 13.30
CA LEU A 453 5.79 -11.51 13.39
C LEU A 453 6.57 -11.94 14.65
N GLU A 454 6.94 -10.98 15.51
CA GLU A 454 7.77 -11.17 16.69
C GLU A 454 6.94 -11.32 17.99
N GLY A 455 5.63 -11.52 17.91
CA GLY A 455 4.76 -11.77 19.07
C GLY A 455 4.77 -13.22 19.59
N GLY A 456 4.27 -13.43 20.82
CA GLY A 456 4.12 -14.76 21.43
C GLY A 456 3.06 -15.65 20.73
N VAL A 457 2.99 -16.93 21.12
CA VAL A 457 2.17 -17.95 20.42
C VAL A 457 0.71 -17.53 20.26
N ILE A 458 0.10 -16.95 21.30
CA ILE A 458 -1.30 -16.52 21.30
C ILE A 458 -1.55 -15.40 20.28
N TYR A 459 -0.65 -14.42 20.21
CA TYR A 459 -0.78 -13.27 19.31
C TYR A 459 -0.66 -13.71 17.85
N LEU A 460 0.30 -14.59 17.55
CA LEU A 460 0.47 -15.15 16.21
C LEU A 460 -0.75 -15.98 15.79
N HIS A 461 -1.30 -16.81 16.68
CA HIS A 461 -2.51 -17.57 16.40
C HIS A 461 -3.73 -16.65 16.14
N GLN A 462 -3.96 -15.61 16.95
CA GLN A 462 -5.03 -14.63 16.71
C GLN A 462 -4.86 -13.91 15.35
N SER A 463 -3.61 -13.59 14.99
CA SER A 463 -3.29 -12.98 13.70
C SER A 463 -3.58 -13.95 12.55
N LEU A 464 -3.24 -15.23 12.69
CA LEU A 464 -3.55 -16.28 11.72
C LEU A 464 -5.07 -16.43 11.52
N VAL A 465 -5.86 -16.50 12.60
CA VAL A 465 -7.33 -16.61 12.54
C VAL A 465 -7.95 -15.41 11.82
N ASN A 466 -7.52 -14.19 12.15
CA ASN A 466 -8.00 -12.98 11.49
C ASN A 466 -7.66 -12.98 9.99
N LEU A 467 -6.43 -13.38 9.64
CA LEU A 467 -5.99 -13.46 8.26
C LEU A 467 -6.77 -14.53 7.48
N ARG A 468 -6.97 -15.71 8.08
CA ARG A 468 -7.77 -16.81 7.51
C ARG A 468 -9.20 -16.37 7.22
N ASN A 469 -9.88 -15.78 8.19
CA ASN A 469 -11.23 -15.23 8.02
C ASN A 469 -11.29 -14.16 6.91
N THR A 470 -10.26 -13.32 6.81
CA THR A 470 -10.17 -12.29 5.76
C THR A 470 -9.99 -12.92 4.38
N VAL A 471 -9.14 -13.95 4.26
CA VAL A 471 -8.92 -14.69 3.01
C VAL A 471 -10.22 -15.40 2.60
N GLU A 472 -10.83 -16.17 3.49
CA GLU A 472 -12.08 -16.91 3.22
C GLU A 472 -13.22 -15.95 2.82
N SER A 473 -13.40 -14.84 3.55
CA SER A 473 -14.34 -13.77 3.17
C SER A 473 -13.99 -13.17 1.79
N GLY A 474 -12.71 -12.99 1.50
CA GLY A 474 -12.22 -12.52 0.20
C GLY A 474 -12.57 -13.48 -0.93
N VAL A 475 -12.37 -14.79 -0.74
CA VAL A 475 -12.71 -15.82 -1.72
C VAL A 475 -14.22 -15.86 -1.99
N ALA A 476 -15.04 -15.79 -0.93
CA ALA A 476 -16.49 -15.72 -1.08
C ALA A 476 -16.93 -14.47 -1.87
N THR A 477 -16.34 -13.31 -1.56
CA THR A 477 -16.62 -12.06 -2.30
C THR A 477 -16.20 -12.17 -3.77
N PHE A 478 -15.07 -12.82 -4.06
CA PHE A 478 -14.59 -13.05 -5.42
C PHE A 478 -15.53 -14.00 -6.20
N ARG A 479 -16.02 -15.07 -5.55
CA ARG A 479 -17.01 -15.99 -6.14
C ARG A 479 -18.28 -15.26 -6.55
N GLU A 480 -18.85 -14.49 -5.63
CA GLU A 480 -20.06 -13.71 -5.88
C GLU A 480 -19.84 -12.69 -7.02
N ALA A 481 -18.66 -12.07 -7.09
CA ALA A 481 -18.32 -11.17 -8.19
C ALA A 481 -18.22 -11.89 -9.54
N CYS A 482 -17.64 -13.10 -9.60
CA CYS A 482 -17.63 -13.93 -10.82
C CYS A 482 -19.06 -14.27 -11.27
N GLU A 483 -19.94 -14.63 -10.33
CA GLU A 483 -21.34 -14.95 -10.63
C GLU A 483 -22.12 -13.73 -11.16
N GLN A 484 -21.96 -12.56 -10.52
CA GLN A 484 -22.55 -11.31 -10.99
C GLN A 484 -22.07 -10.94 -12.39
N GLU A 485 -20.79 -11.20 -12.69
CA GLU A 485 -20.21 -10.92 -13.99
C GLU A 485 -20.80 -11.84 -15.08
N ILE A 486 -20.97 -13.13 -14.78
CA ILE A 486 -21.66 -14.07 -15.68
C ILE A 486 -23.12 -13.64 -15.91
N ASP A 487 -23.84 -13.26 -14.86
CA ASP A 487 -25.22 -12.81 -14.95
C ASP A 487 -25.36 -11.56 -15.83
N ALA A 488 -24.44 -10.60 -15.70
CA ALA A 488 -24.41 -9.42 -16.54
C ALA A 488 -24.25 -9.77 -18.03
N ILE A 489 -23.37 -10.73 -18.36
CA ILE A 489 -23.18 -11.22 -19.73
C ILE A 489 -24.47 -11.88 -20.25
N ILE A 490 -25.10 -12.75 -19.44
CA ILE A 490 -26.35 -13.41 -19.80
C ILE A 490 -27.45 -12.38 -20.09
N GLN A 491 -27.62 -11.41 -19.18
CA GLN A 491 -28.60 -10.35 -19.33
C GLN A 491 -28.36 -9.54 -20.62
N ASP A 492 -27.11 -9.18 -20.90
CA ASP A 492 -26.77 -8.46 -22.13
C ASP A 492 -27.03 -9.29 -23.39
N LEU A 493 -26.79 -10.59 -23.39
CA LEU A 493 -27.13 -11.48 -24.52
C LEU A 493 -28.64 -11.58 -24.75
N GLN A 494 -29.44 -11.58 -23.67
CA GLN A 494 -30.90 -11.58 -23.75
C GLN A 494 -31.48 -10.26 -24.30
N THR A 495 -30.72 -9.16 -24.31
CA THR A 495 -31.15 -7.90 -24.95
C THR A 495 -31.11 -7.92 -26.48
N ILE A 496 -30.48 -8.93 -27.09
CA ILE A 496 -30.47 -9.09 -28.55
C ILE A 496 -31.90 -9.43 -29.01
N LYS A 497 -32.32 -8.91 -30.18
CA LYS A 497 -33.68 -9.09 -30.70
C LYS A 497 -34.13 -10.57 -30.64
N PRO A 498 -35.34 -10.89 -30.12
CA PRO A 498 -35.79 -12.27 -29.89
C PRO A 498 -35.73 -13.19 -31.11
N ALA A 499 -35.93 -12.64 -32.32
CA ALA A 499 -35.84 -13.38 -33.58
C ALA A 499 -34.47 -14.04 -33.83
N TYR A 500 -33.42 -13.59 -33.13
CA TYR A 500 -32.06 -14.15 -33.22
C TYR A 500 -31.61 -14.83 -31.92
N ALA A 501 -32.48 -14.93 -30.91
CA ALA A 501 -32.13 -15.47 -29.59
C ALA A 501 -31.60 -16.91 -29.67
N GLU A 502 -32.13 -17.74 -30.57
CA GLU A 502 -31.68 -19.12 -30.79
C GLU A 502 -30.18 -19.24 -31.09
N ILE A 503 -29.57 -18.22 -31.70
CA ILE A 503 -28.14 -18.20 -32.03
C ILE A 503 -27.29 -18.08 -30.75
N PHE A 504 -27.78 -17.34 -29.76
CA PHE A 504 -27.06 -17.03 -28.52
C PHE A 504 -27.45 -17.92 -27.34
N MET A 505 -28.55 -18.69 -27.44
CA MET A 505 -28.98 -19.63 -26.39
C MET A 505 -27.89 -20.64 -25.96
N PRO A 506 -27.11 -21.26 -26.86
CA PRO A 506 -26.04 -22.17 -26.44
C PRO A 506 -24.96 -21.50 -25.57
N LEU A 507 -24.69 -20.21 -25.81
CA LEU A 507 -23.75 -19.42 -25.01
C LEU A 507 -24.33 -19.15 -23.61
N ILE A 508 -25.62 -18.79 -23.53
CA ILE A 508 -26.32 -18.57 -22.26
C ILE A 508 -26.32 -19.84 -21.41
N VAL A 509 -26.62 -21.01 -22.01
CA VAL A 509 -26.60 -22.30 -21.29
C VAL A 509 -25.20 -22.62 -20.76
N LYS A 510 -24.14 -22.42 -21.55
CA LYS A 510 -22.75 -22.63 -21.09
C LYS A 510 -22.35 -21.66 -19.97
N LEU A 511 -22.82 -20.42 -20.02
CA LEU A 511 -22.61 -19.44 -18.95
C LEU A 511 -23.32 -19.86 -17.66
N ASP A 512 -24.58 -20.31 -17.73
CA ASP A 512 -25.33 -20.84 -16.58
C ASP A 512 -24.68 -22.09 -15.98
N GLU A 513 -24.22 -23.02 -16.82
CA GLU A 513 -23.48 -24.21 -16.38
C GLU A 513 -22.15 -23.83 -15.70
N GLY A 514 -21.42 -22.88 -16.28
CA GLY A 514 -20.18 -22.35 -15.70
C GLY A 514 -20.39 -21.66 -14.36
N LYS A 515 -21.48 -20.89 -14.24
CA LYS A 515 -21.90 -20.26 -12.97
C LYS A 515 -22.17 -21.30 -11.88
N ALA A 516 -22.95 -22.33 -12.20
CA ALA A 516 -23.25 -23.43 -11.27
C ALA A 516 -22.01 -24.27 -10.90
N GLY A 517 -20.98 -24.27 -11.77
CA GLY A 517 -19.67 -24.83 -11.48
C GLY A 517 -18.90 -23.99 -10.46
N ILE A 518 -18.83 -22.68 -10.68
CA ILE A 518 -18.14 -21.72 -9.79
C ILE A 518 -18.75 -21.69 -8.38
N GLU A 519 -20.07 -21.80 -8.26
CA GLU A 519 -20.78 -21.79 -6.96
C GLU A 519 -20.24 -22.86 -5.98
N LYS A 520 -19.79 -24.01 -6.52
CA LYS A 520 -19.34 -25.18 -5.76
C LYS A 520 -17.84 -25.18 -5.41
N LEU A 521 -17.07 -24.22 -5.91
CA LEU A 521 -15.62 -24.19 -5.71
C LEU A 521 -15.24 -23.31 -4.52
N ASP A 522 -14.42 -23.83 -3.60
CA ASP A 522 -14.01 -23.13 -2.39
C ASP A 522 -12.60 -22.54 -2.44
N GLU A 523 -11.77 -22.93 -3.41
CA GLU A 523 -10.44 -22.39 -3.60
C GLU A 523 -10.38 -21.26 -4.64
N PHE A 524 -9.68 -20.17 -4.30
CA PHE A 524 -9.50 -19.02 -5.20
C PHE A 524 -8.87 -19.40 -6.55
N SER A 525 -7.82 -20.24 -6.53
CA SER A 525 -7.13 -20.69 -7.75
C SER A 525 -8.04 -21.45 -8.69
N GLU A 526 -8.93 -22.28 -8.14
CA GLU A 526 -9.88 -23.07 -8.90
C GLU A 526 -10.97 -22.18 -9.51
N ILE A 527 -11.60 -21.32 -8.69
CA ILE A 527 -12.62 -20.35 -9.17
C ILE A 527 -12.04 -19.48 -10.30
N ARG A 528 -10.81 -18.99 -10.12
CA ARG A 528 -10.12 -18.14 -11.09
C ARG A 528 -9.86 -18.89 -12.41
N SER A 529 -9.38 -20.13 -12.32
CA SER A 529 -9.11 -20.95 -13.50
C SER A 529 -10.41 -21.22 -14.26
N GLU A 530 -11.47 -21.58 -13.54
CA GLU A 530 -12.78 -21.87 -14.12
C GLU A 530 -13.37 -20.65 -14.84
N MET A 531 -13.36 -19.47 -14.19
CA MET A 531 -13.84 -18.23 -14.80
C MET A 531 -13.09 -17.88 -16.09
N ARG A 532 -11.77 -18.10 -16.11
CA ARG A 532 -10.96 -17.88 -17.32
C ARG A 532 -11.34 -18.87 -18.43
N THR A 533 -11.49 -20.15 -18.10
CA THR A 533 -11.91 -21.17 -19.06
C THR A 533 -13.30 -20.87 -19.63
N ILE A 534 -14.24 -20.40 -18.80
CA ILE A 534 -15.57 -19.95 -19.25
C ILE A 534 -15.42 -18.78 -20.23
N LYS A 535 -14.68 -17.72 -19.87
CA LYS A 535 -14.47 -16.57 -20.77
C LYS A 535 -13.84 -16.97 -22.10
N ASP A 536 -12.79 -17.80 -22.08
CA ASP A 536 -12.09 -18.25 -23.28
C ASP A 536 -12.98 -19.15 -24.17
N SER A 537 -13.77 -20.05 -23.56
CA SER A 537 -14.75 -20.87 -24.29
C SER A 537 -15.84 -20.04 -24.92
N ILE A 538 -16.40 -19.08 -24.17
CA ILE A 538 -17.47 -18.20 -24.66
C ILE A 538 -16.95 -17.30 -25.77
N LEU A 539 -15.71 -16.79 -25.70
CA LEU A 539 -15.09 -16.02 -26.79
C LEU A 539 -14.93 -16.86 -28.07
N ALA A 540 -14.57 -18.13 -27.95
CA ALA A 540 -14.47 -19.02 -29.10
C ALA A 540 -15.84 -19.24 -29.77
N ASP A 541 -16.86 -19.58 -28.97
CA ASP A 541 -18.22 -19.83 -29.46
C ASP A 541 -18.92 -18.54 -29.93
N ALA A 542 -18.57 -17.39 -29.36
CA ALA A 542 -19.08 -16.07 -29.72
C ALA A 542 -18.79 -15.71 -31.17
N LYS A 543 -17.61 -16.10 -31.67
CA LYS A 543 -17.23 -15.91 -33.06
C LYS A 543 -18.18 -16.65 -33.99
N ASP A 544 -18.45 -17.92 -33.69
CA ASP A 544 -19.34 -18.76 -34.50
C ASP A 544 -20.79 -18.23 -34.46
N ALA A 545 -21.24 -17.76 -33.30
CA ALA A 545 -22.55 -17.11 -33.15
C ALA A 545 -22.68 -15.82 -33.99
N LEU A 546 -21.67 -14.95 -33.96
CA LEU A 546 -21.64 -13.72 -34.79
C LEU A 546 -21.53 -14.03 -36.28
N GLU A 547 -20.75 -15.04 -36.68
CA GLU A 547 -20.67 -15.50 -38.07
C GLU A 547 -22.02 -16.06 -38.54
N ASN A 548 -22.72 -16.82 -37.71
CA ASN A 548 -24.05 -17.35 -38.01
C ASN A 548 -25.08 -16.21 -38.14
N LEU A 549 -25.07 -15.22 -37.24
CA LEU A 549 -25.92 -14.03 -37.35
C LEU A 549 -25.66 -13.28 -38.66
N ARG A 550 -24.38 -12.98 -38.96
CA ARG A 550 -23.99 -12.31 -40.21
C ARG A 550 -24.41 -13.11 -41.44
N TYR A 551 -24.27 -14.44 -41.41
CA TYR A 551 -24.69 -15.32 -42.49
C TYR A 551 -26.21 -15.28 -42.70
N ARG A 552 -27.02 -15.42 -41.63
CA ARG A 552 -28.49 -15.35 -41.73
C ARG A 552 -28.95 -14.01 -42.30
N LEU A 553 -28.42 -12.90 -41.79
CA LEU A 553 -28.71 -11.56 -42.31
C LEU A 553 -28.29 -11.44 -43.79
N GLY A 554 -27.10 -11.93 -44.14
CA GLY A 554 -26.60 -11.93 -45.52
C GLY A 554 -27.41 -12.80 -46.48
N VAL A 555 -28.02 -13.90 -46.02
CA VAL A 555 -28.95 -14.71 -46.82
C VAL A 555 -30.23 -13.92 -47.10
N LYS A 556 -30.85 -13.30 -46.08
CA LYS A 556 -32.04 -12.46 -46.26
C LYS A 556 -31.78 -11.32 -47.26
N ILE A 557 -30.64 -10.64 -47.13
CA ILE A 557 -30.21 -9.57 -48.05
C ILE A 557 -30.06 -10.09 -49.49
N ARG A 558 -29.38 -11.23 -49.69
CA ARG A 558 -29.17 -11.79 -51.04
C ARG A 558 -30.47 -12.24 -51.69
N LEU A 559 -31.37 -12.84 -50.92
CA LEU A 559 -32.69 -13.27 -51.41
C LEU A 559 -33.52 -12.07 -51.85
N ALA A 560 -33.58 -11.02 -51.03
CA ALA A 560 -34.26 -9.79 -51.36
C ALA A 560 -33.63 -9.07 -52.56
N ALA A 561 -32.30 -8.97 -52.61
CA ALA A 561 -31.58 -8.38 -53.73
C ALA A 561 -31.86 -9.12 -55.06
N ALA A 562 -31.94 -10.45 -55.04
CA ALA A 562 -32.27 -11.24 -56.24
C ALA A 562 -33.69 -10.98 -56.73
N LYS A 563 -34.66 -10.85 -55.82
CA LYS A 563 -36.05 -10.47 -56.14
C LYS A 563 -36.14 -9.05 -56.69
N LEU A 564 -35.50 -8.08 -56.04
CA LEU A 564 -35.43 -6.69 -56.51
C LEU A 564 -34.83 -6.58 -57.92
N MET A 565 -33.73 -7.29 -58.20
CA MET A 565 -33.16 -7.36 -59.56
C MET A 565 -34.12 -8.03 -60.55
N GLY A 566 -34.85 -9.07 -60.12
CA GLY A 566 -35.88 -9.73 -60.94
C GLY A 566 -37.04 -8.80 -61.30
N ALA A 567 -37.44 -7.92 -60.38
CA ALA A 567 -38.44 -6.88 -60.57
C ALA A 567 -37.93 -5.68 -61.40
N GLY A 568 -36.64 -5.63 -61.75
CA GLY A 568 -36.03 -4.55 -62.53
C GLY A 568 -35.64 -3.32 -61.72
N VAL A 569 -35.58 -3.43 -60.39
CA VAL A 569 -35.27 -2.32 -59.47
C VAL A 569 -33.78 -2.30 -59.12
N GLU A 570 -33.11 -1.17 -59.36
CA GLU A 570 -31.73 -0.98 -58.91
C GLU A 570 -31.70 -0.71 -57.39
N MET A 571 -30.84 -1.44 -56.67
CA MET A 571 -30.67 -1.19 -55.23
C MET A 571 -30.01 0.18 -54.99
N PRO A 572 -30.52 0.99 -54.03
CA PRO A 572 -29.92 2.27 -53.69
C PRO A 572 -28.43 2.14 -53.30
N PRO A 573 -27.57 3.09 -53.69
CA PRO A 573 -26.14 3.07 -53.34
C PRO A 573 -25.90 2.95 -51.82
N GLU A 574 -26.73 3.61 -51.01
CA GLU A 574 -26.65 3.60 -49.55
C GLU A 574 -26.87 2.21 -48.96
N VAL A 575 -27.69 1.38 -49.61
CA VAL A 575 -27.91 -0.02 -49.23
C VAL A 575 -26.67 -0.85 -49.53
N GLN A 576 -26.00 -0.62 -50.66
CA GLN A 576 -24.74 -1.31 -51.00
C GLN A 576 -23.60 -0.95 -50.04
N GLU A 577 -23.52 0.31 -49.61
CA GLU A 577 -22.60 0.76 -48.56
C GLU A 577 -22.92 0.10 -47.21
N ALA A 578 -24.20 0.03 -46.83
CA ALA A 578 -24.63 -0.62 -45.60
C ALA A 578 -24.36 -2.15 -45.60
N ILE A 579 -24.51 -2.83 -46.74
CA ILE A 579 -24.13 -4.25 -46.91
C ILE A 579 -22.62 -4.43 -46.73
N SER A 580 -21.83 -3.51 -47.29
CA SER A 580 -20.37 -3.49 -47.12
C SER A 580 -19.99 -3.25 -45.65
N GLU A 581 -20.66 -2.33 -44.97
CA GLU A 581 -20.49 -2.05 -43.54
C GLU A 581 -20.81 -3.30 -42.70
N LEU A 582 -21.93 -3.99 -42.97
CA LEU A 582 -22.33 -5.22 -42.28
C LEU A 582 -21.29 -6.34 -42.45
N ASN A 583 -20.77 -6.52 -43.66
CA ASN A 583 -19.76 -7.55 -43.95
C ASN A 583 -18.41 -7.26 -43.29
N ASN A 584 -18.08 -5.98 -43.12
CA ASN A 584 -16.84 -5.51 -42.50
C ASN A 584 -16.88 -5.44 -40.97
N ILE A 585 -18.03 -5.68 -40.32
CA ILE A 585 -18.06 -5.83 -38.86
C ILE A 585 -17.21 -7.06 -38.49
N GLY A 586 -16.16 -6.82 -37.70
CA GLY A 586 -15.30 -7.86 -37.17
C GLY A 586 -16.10 -8.85 -36.32
N VAL A 587 -16.09 -10.12 -36.71
CA VAL A 587 -16.75 -11.24 -36.02
C VAL A 587 -15.96 -11.77 -34.82
N VAL A 588 -14.74 -11.26 -34.59
CA VAL A 588 -13.96 -11.57 -33.39
C VAL A 588 -14.37 -10.60 -32.29
N ALA A 589 -14.93 -11.09 -31.20
CA ALA A 589 -15.15 -10.31 -29.99
C ALA A 589 -13.83 -10.14 -29.24
N ASP A 590 -13.48 -8.92 -28.83
CA ASP A 590 -12.23 -8.64 -28.10
C ASP A 590 -12.39 -8.99 -26.61
N THR A 591 -13.63 -8.89 -26.11
CA THR A 591 -14.08 -9.33 -24.79
C THR A 591 -15.48 -9.94 -24.91
N VAL A 592 -15.86 -10.81 -23.99
CA VAL A 592 -17.20 -11.43 -23.95
C VAL A 592 -18.31 -10.38 -23.93
N PHE A 593 -18.07 -9.23 -23.30
CA PHE A 593 -19.00 -8.10 -23.25
C PHE A 593 -19.18 -7.35 -24.58
N SER A 594 -18.20 -7.42 -25.48
CA SER A 594 -18.31 -6.78 -26.79
C SER A 594 -19.24 -7.53 -27.74
N LEU A 595 -19.57 -8.79 -27.43
CA LEU A 595 -20.41 -9.66 -28.26
C LEU A 595 -21.84 -9.11 -28.44
N PRO A 596 -22.61 -8.80 -27.37
CA PRO A 596 -23.93 -8.17 -27.49
C PRO A 596 -23.89 -6.86 -28.30
N ALA A 597 -22.90 -6.01 -28.07
CA ALA A 597 -22.76 -4.74 -28.79
C ALA A 597 -22.51 -4.94 -30.29
N LYS A 598 -21.62 -5.90 -30.66
CA LYS A 598 -21.35 -6.25 -32.07
C LYS A 598 -22.60 -6.86 -32.73
N ALA A 599 -23.32 -7.74 -32.05
CA ALA A 599 -24.57 -8.34 -32.54
C ALA A 599 -25.67 -7.28 -32.76
N ARG A 600 -25.91 -6.38 -31.79
CA ARG A 600 -26.87 -5.27 -31.93
C ARG A 600 -26.53 -4.37 -33.11
N LYS A 601 -25.24 -4.05 -33.31
CA LYS A 601 -24.80 -3.24 -34.45
C LYS A 601 -25.10 -3.92 -35.79
N MET A 602 -24.89 -5.24 -35.91
CA MET A 602 -25.24 -5.99 -37.12
C MET A 602 -26.74 -5.93 -37.41
N VAL A 603 -27.58 -6.14 -36.38
CA VAL A 603 -29.04 -6.06 -36.50
C VAL A 603 -29.49 -4.65 -36.87
N GLU A 604 -28.92 -3.62 -36.25
CA GLU A 604 -29.25 -2.22 -36.53
C GLU A 604 -28.96 -1.83 -37.98
N ILE A 605 -27.81 -2.24 -38.53
CA ILE A 605 -27.48 -1.98 -39.94
C ILE A 605 -28.50 -2.66 -40.85
N TYR A 606 -28.85 -3.92 -40.56
CA TYR A 606 -29.82 -4.67 -41.35
C TYR A 606 -31.23 -4.03 -41.32
N GLU A 607 -31.73 -3.63 -40.15
CA GLU A 607 -33.09 -3.09 -40.03
C GLU A 607 -33.19 -1.64 -40.49
N LYS A 608 -32.32 -0.76 -39.98
CA LYS A 608 -32.46 0.68 -40.23
C LYS A 608 -31.84 1.13 -41.54
N LYS A 609 -30.66 0.61 -41.89
CA LYS A 609 -29.91 1.09 -43.06
C LYS A 609 -30.24 0.31 -44.33
N ILE A 610 -30.50 -0.99 -44.22
CA ILE A 610 -30.84 -1.83 -45.38
C ILE A 610 -32.36 -1.90 -45.56
N THR A 611 -33.07 -2.50 -44.60
CA THR A 611 -34.53 -2.75 -44.71
C THR A 611 -35.31 -1.45 -44.82
N GLY A 612 -35.06 -0.49 -43.92
CA GLY A 612 -35.72 0.83 -43.96
C GLY A 612 -35.54 1.56 -45.30
N LYS A 613 -34.35 1.51 -45.90
CA LYS A 613 -34.09 2.18 -47.19
C LYS A 613 -34.74 1.48 -48.39
N VAL A 614 -34.87 0.17 -48.34
CA VAL A 614 -35.61 -0.58 -49.37
C VAL A 614 -37.11 -0.29 -49.27
N ILE A 615 -37.65 -0.19 -48.04
CA ILE A 615 -39.06 0.18 -47.81
C ILE A 615 -39.33 1.63 -48.22
N ASP A 616 -38.45 2.58 -47.89
CA ASP A 616 -38.55 3.97 -48.35
C ASP A 616 -38.71 4.02 -49.88
N LYS A 617 -37.87 3.28 -50.60
CA LYS A 617 -37.91 3.21 -52.06
C LYS A 617 -39.18 2.52 -52.59
N LEU A 618 -39.69 1.50 -51.89
CA LEU A 618 -40.96 0.85 -52.23
C LEU A 618 -42.11 1.84 -52.15
N ASN A 619 -42.19 2.60 -51.07
CA ASN A 619 -43.26 3.57 -50.86
C ASN A 619 -43.28 4.65 -51.95
N GLU A 620 -42.11 5.13 -52.39
CA GLU A 620 -42.01 6.07 -53.52
C GLU A 620 -42.62 5.51 -54.81
N GLU A 621 -42.28 4.25 -55.16
CA GLU A 621 -42.76 3.60 -56.39
C GLU A 621 -44.26 3.25 -56.32
N VAL A 622 -44.76 2.83 -55.14
CA VAL A 622 -46.20 2.60 -54.92
C VAL A 622 -46.97 3.92 -55.09
N ASP A 623 -46.49 5.02 -54.53
CA ASP A 623 -47.12 6.34 -54.64
C ASP A 623 -47.20 6.84 -56.09
N GLU A 624 -46.13 6.64 -56.87
CA GLU A 624 -46.06 7.05 -58.28
C GLU A 624 -47.01 6.22 -59.16
N LEU A 625 -47.05 4.90 -58.95
CA LEU A 625 -47.94 4.02 -59.70
C LEU A 625 -49.41 4.25 -59.34
N THR A 626 -49.73 4.49 -58.06
CA THR A 626 -51.09 4.79 -57.60
C THR A 626 -51.66 6.02 -58.29
N LYS A 627 -50.90 7.13 -58.32
CA LYS A 627 -51.30 8.37 -59.01
C LYS A 627 -51.54 8.16 -60.50
N SER A 628 -50.75 7.30 -61.13
CA SER A 628 -50.87 6.99 -62.56
C SER A 628 -52.14 6.18 -62.85
N PHE A 629 -52.43 5.16 -62.05
CA PHE A 629 -53.62 4.33 -62.20
C PHE A 629 -54.92 5.07 -61.83
N GLU A 630 -54.89 5.98 -60.86
CA GLU A 630 -56.03 6.87 -60.54
C GLU A 630 -56.42 7.73 -61.74
N ARG A 631 -55.43 8.32 -62.42
CA ARG A 631 -55.67 9.14 -63.63
C ARG A 631 -56.25 8.32 -64.78
N ALA A 632 -55.78 7.09 -64.94
CA ALA A 632 -56.29 6.18 -65.95
C ALA A 632 -57.73 5.75 -65.69
N ALA A 633 -58.07 5.51 -64.42
CA ALA A 633 -59.44 5.20 -64.00
C ALA A 633 -60.41 6.35 -64.31
N LEU A 634 -59.99 7.60 -64.11
CA LEU A 634 -60.78 8.79 -64.48
C LEU A 634 -61.11 8.88 -65.97
N VAL A 635 -60.24 8.32 -66.83
CA VAL A 635 -60.41 8.29 -68.30
C VAL A 635 -61.27 7.10 -68.78
N GLY A 636 -61.69 6.23 -67.85
CA GLY A 636 -62.58 5.11 -68.10
C GLY A 636 -61.87 3.77 -68.31
N VAL A 637 -60.63 3.62 -67.86
CA VAL A 637 -59.94 2.32 -67.79
C VAL A 637 -60.34 1.61 -66.48
N ASP A 638 -60.80 0.36 -66.53
CA ASP A 638 -61.22 -0.38 -65.34
C ASP A 638 -60.03 -0.97 -64.57
N LEU A 639 -59.55 -0.23 -63.56
CA LEU A 639 -58.36 -0.53 -62.74
C LEU A 639 -58.66 -0.60 -61.23
N ASN A 640 -59.91 -0.87 -60.84
CA ASN A 640 -60.34 -0.80 -59.43
C ASN A 640 -59.66 -1.87 -58.56
N GLU A 641 -59.43 -3.07 -59.10
CA GLU A 641 -58.78 -4.17 -58.38
C GLU A 641 -57.29 -3.88 -58.15
N GLU A 642 -56.63 -3.32 -59.16
CA GLU A 642 -55.22 -2.97 -59.13
C GLU A 642 -54.93 -1.78 -58.20
N LEU A 643 -55.81 -0.77 -58.17
CA LEU A 643 -55.74 0.33 -57.20
C LEU A 643 -55.92 -0.15 -55.76
N ALA A 644 -56.80 -1.12 -55.51
CA ALA A 644 -56.99 -1.69 -54.17
C ALA A 644 -55.71 -2.39 -53.66
N ILE A 645 -54.93 -3.03 -54.54
CA ILE A 645 -53.64 -3.64 -54.19
C ILE A 645 -52.63 -2.56 -53.80
N LEU A 646 -52.57 -1.45 -54.54
CA LEU A 646 -51.65 -0.35 -54.25
C LEU A 646 -52.00 0.39 -52.95
N TYR A 647 -53.28 0.68 -52.71
CA TYR A 647 -53.71 1.27 -51.44
C TYR A 647 -53.42 0.36 -50.24
N ASN A 648 -53.58 -0.95 -50.39
CA ASN A 648 -53.24 -1.90 -49.33
C ASN A 648 -51.75 -1.84 -48.96
N LEU A 649 -50.86 -1.73 -49.96
CA LEU A 649 -49.43 -1.57 -49.77
C LEU A 649 -49.06 -0.21 -49.13
N GLN A 650 -49.83 0.86 -49.38
CA GLN A 650 -49.65 2.15 -48.72
C GLN A 650 -50.12 2.14 -47.26
N GLU A 651 -51.27 1.53 -46.98
CA GLU A 651 -51.84 1.46 -45.63
C GLU A 651 -51.08 0.50 -44.71
N ASN A 652 -50.54 -0.58 -45.28
CA ASN A 652 -49.77 -1.60 -44.56
C ASN A 652 -48.41 -1.82 -45.25
N PRO A 653 -47.45 -0.89 -45.08
CA PRO A 653 -46.11 -1.09 -45.63
C PRO A 653 -45.44 -2.31 -44.98
N PRO A 654 -44.63 -3.06 -45.74
CA PRO A 654 -43.94 -4.23 -45.22
C PRO A 654 -42.89 -3.85 -44.16
N ASP A 655 -42.80 -4.64 -43.08
CA ASP A 655 -41.85 -4.42 -41.98
C ASP A 655 -40.52 -5.18 -42.16
N GLU A 656 -40.53 -6.27 -42.95
CA GLU A 656 -39.34 -7.08 -43.25
C GLU A 656 -38.86 -6.90 -44.69
N LEU A 657 -37.56 -7.10 -44.90
CA LEU A 657 -36.91 -6.97 -46.20
C LEU A 657 -37.44 -7.97 -47.25
N GLU A 658 -37.80 -9.19 -46.83
CA GLU A 658 -38.36 -10.20 -47.72
C GLU A 658 -39.76 -9.81 -48.21
N ASP A 659 -40.60 -9.30 -47.31
CA ASP A 659 -41.94 -8.80 -47.61
C ASP A 659 -41.89 -7.56 -48.51
N ALA A 660 -40.91 -6.68 -48.29
CA ALA A 660 -40.65 -5.53 -49.15
C ALA A 660 -40.25 -5.96 -50.57
N ALA A 661 -39.42 -6.99 -50.69
CA ALA A 661 -39.04 -7.54 -52.00
C ALA A 661 -40.22 -8.22 -52.71
N ASP A 662 -41.08 -8.95 -51.98
CA ASP A 662 -42.31 -9.53 -52.53
C ASP A 662 -43.31 -8.46 -52.98
N ALA A 663 -43.35 -7.31 -52.32
CA ALA A 663 -44.15 -6.17 -52.75
C ALA A 663 -43.64 -5.57 -54.07
N PHE A 664 -42.33 -5.47 -54.27
CA PHE A 664 -41.75 -5.05 -55.55
C PHE A 664 -42.05 -6.03 -56.69
N ASP A 665 -41.99 -7.34 -56.44
CA ASP A 665 -42.40 -8.35 -57.42
C ASP A 665 -43.88 -8.17 -57.83
N LYS A 666 -44.77 -7.86 -56.87
CA LYS A 666 -46.18 -7.54 -57.15
C LYS A 666 -46.33 -6.25 -57.99
N LEU A 667 -45.56 -5.20 -57.69
CA LEU A 667 -45.55 -3.97 -58.50
C LEU A 667 -45.08 -4.22 -59.93
N SER A 668 -44.03 -5.03 -60.10
CA SER A 668 -43.52 -5.43 -61.42
C SER A 668 -44.58 -6.23 -62.21
N ALA A 669 -45.29 -7.14 -61.55
CA ALA A 669 -46.38 -7.89 -62.17
C ALA A 669 -47.54 -6.98 -62.62
N LEU A 670 -47.86 -5.91 -61.86
CA LEU A 670 -48.88 -4.94 -62.24
C LEU A 670 -48.45 -4.07 -63.43
N THR A 671 -47.18 -3.66 -63.51
CA THR A 671 -46.67 -2.81 -64.60
C THR A 671 -46.38 -3.56 -65.90
N THR A 672 -46.30 -4.90 -65.85
CA THR A 672 -46.03 -5.78 -67.01
C THR A 672 -47.20 -6.68 -67.38
N SER A 673 -48.37 -6.53 -66.73
CA SER A 673 -49.54 -7.34 -66.99
C SER A 673 -50.14 -7.07 -68.37
N GLU A 674 -50.19 -8.11 -69.20
CA GLU A 674 -50.80 -8.09 -70.53
C GLU A 674 -52.32 -7.78 -70.48
N SER A 675 -53.00 -8.16 -69.40
CA SER A 675 -54.43 -7.86 -69.22
C SER A 675 -54.70 -6.37 -69.02
N ILE A 676 -53.87 -5.71 -68.20
CA ILE A 676 -53.94 -4.26 -67.96
C ILE A 676 -53.56 -3.50 -69.22
N GLN A 677 -52.50 -3.94 -69.89
CA GLN A 677 -52.08 -3.36 -71.16
C GLN A 677 -53.18 -3.46 -72.23
N THR A 678 -53.88 -4.60 -72.32
CA THR A 678 -55.00 -4.78 -73.24
C THR A 678 -56.17 -3.85 -72.90
N LYS A 679 -56.57 -3.74 -71.61
CA LYS A 679 -57.61 -2.80 -71.16
C LYS A 679 -57.30 -1.35 -71.58
N ILE A 680 -56.04 -0.93 -71.43
CA ILE A 680 -55.59 0.44 -71.79
C ILE A 680 -55.58 0.64 -73.30
N ILE A 681 -55.07 -0.33 -74.07
CA ILE A 681 -55.01 -0.27 -75.54
C ILE A 681 -56.43 -0.28 -76.14
N GLU A 682 -57.34 -1.09 -75.63
CA GLU A 682 -58.74 -1.14 -76.07
C GLU A 682 -59.43 0.21 -75.86
N ARG A 683 -59.29 0.81 -74.67
CA ARG A 683 -59.84 2.13 -74.38
C ARG A 683 -59.21 3.23 -75.24
N ALA A 684 -57.89 3.19 -75.44
CA ALA A 684 -57.20 4.14 -76.33
C ALA A 684 -57.68 4.01 -77.79
N ASN A 685 -57.88 2.80 -78.29
CA ASN A 685 -58.41 2.54 -79.63
C ASN A 685 -59.87 3.00 -79.78
N GLU A 686 -60.70 2.77 -78.76
CA GLU A 686 -62.09 3.25 -78.74
C GLU A 686 -62.14 4.79 -78.77
N ALA A 687 -61.34 5.45 -77.93
CA ALA A 687 -61.25 6.91 -77.90
C ALA A 687 -60.78 7.49 -79.25
N HIS A 688 -59.79 6.85 -79.88
CA HIS A 688 -59.30 7.22 -81.21
C HIS A 688 -60.40 7.14 -82.29
N ARG A 689 -61.21 6.08 -82.29
CA ARG A 689 -62.35 5.94 -83.22
C ARG A 689 -63.40 7.02 -83.01
N GLN A 690 -63.81 7.24 -81.76
CA GLN A 690 -64.81 8.24 -81.41
C GLN A 690 -64.40 9.64 -81.86
N ILE A 691 -63.15 10.03 -81.61
CA ILE A 691 -62.60 11.32 -82.06
C ILE A 691 -62.61 11.40 -83.60
N LYS A 692 -62.20 10.33 -84.29
CA LYS A 692 -62.12 10.31 -85.76
C LYS A 692 -63.49 10.47 -86.42
N ASP A 693 -64.53 9.83 -85.89
CA ASP A 693 -65.88 9.90 -86.45
C ASP A 693 -66.50 11.29 -86.19
N ALA A 694 -66.29 11.83 -84.99
CA ALA A 694 -66.77 13.15 -84.58
C ALA A 694 -66.19 14.31 -85.42
N VAL A 695 -64.94 14.19 -85.89
CA VAL A 695 -64.26 15.23 -86.70
C VAL A 695 -65.07 15.67 -87.93
N SER A 696 -65.83 14.76 -88.56
CA SER A 696 -66.65 15.07 -89.73
C SER A 696 -67.76 16.10 -89.43
N ILE A 697 -68.35 16.05 -88.25
CA ILE A 697 -69.44 16.93 -87.81
C ILE A 697 -68.91 18.36 -87.57
N PHE A 698 -67.70 18.49 -87.04
CA PHE A 698 -67.05 19.81 -86.89
C PHE A 698 -66.62 20.43 -88.23
N GLU A 699 -66.36 19.61 -89.27
CA GLU A 699 -66.13 20.12 -90.63
C GLU A 699 -67.41 20.69 -91.25
N GLU A 700 -68.55 20.01 -91.05
CA GLU A 700 -69.86 20.46 -91.55
C GLU A 700 -70.36 21.74 -90.87
N GLN A 701 -70.05 21.91 -89.57
CA GLN A 701 -70.37 23.12 -88.78
C GLN A 701 -69.39 24.29 -89.00
N GLY A 702 -68.44 24.17 -89.95
CA GLY A 702 -67.62 25.29 -90.42
C GLY A 702 -66.39 25.65 -89.57
N MET A 703 -65.76 24.68 -88.87
CA MET A 703 -64.57 24.89 -88.02
C MET A 703 -63.26 24.25 -88.56
N PRO A 704 -62.68 24.76 -89.67
CA PRO A 704 -61.57 24.09 -90.37
C PRO A 704 -60.23 24.08 -89.62
N ASP A 705 -59.92 25.09 -88.79
CA ASP A 705 -58.64 25.20 -88.09
C ASP A 705 -58.50 24.22 -86.91
N PHE A 706 -59.61 23.97 -86.20
CA PHE A 706 -59.69 22.99 -85.11
C PHE A 706 -59.50 21.56 -85.63
N VAL A 707 -60.21 21.23 -86.72
CA VAL A 707 -60.13 19.93 -87.38
C VAL A 707 -58.71 19.62 -87.88
N LYS A 708 -57.99 20.61 -88.42
CA LYS A 708 -56.62 20.41 -88.91
C LYS A 708 -55.65 20.02 -87.79
N ARG A 709 -55.81 20.56 -86.57
CA ARG A 709 -55.00 20.19 -85.39
C ARG A 709 -55.32 18.78 -84.90
N LEU A 710 -56.61 18.43 -84.83
CA LEU A 710 -57.07 17.11 -84.44
C LEU A 710 -56.57 16.01 -85.40
N LYS A 711 -56.66 16.23 -86.72
CA LYS A 711 -56.15 15.29 -87.73
C LYS A 711 -54.65 15.00 -87.58
N ALA A 712 -53.84 16.01 -87.25
CA ALA A 712 -52.39 15.84 -87.04
C ALA A 712 -52.05 15.05 -85.76
N LEU A 713 -52.85 15.17 -84.70
CA LEU A 713 -52.69 14.38 -83.46
C LEU A 713 -53.15 12.92 -83.66
N LEU A 714 -54.26 12.72 -84.38
CA LEU A 714 -54.80 11.39 -84.70
C LEU A 714 -53.87 10.54 -85.58
N GLU A 715 -53.03 11.13 -86.42
CA GLU A 715 -52.05 10.40 -87.25
C GLU A 715 -50.86 9.84 -86.45
N LYS A 716 -50.56 10.41 -85.27
CA LYS A 716 -49.43 9.97 -84.43
C LYS A 716 -49.79 8.78 -83.53
N VAL A 717 -51.03 8.72 -83.07
CA VAL A 717 -51.52 7.74 -82.08
C VAL A 717 -51.36 6.27 -82.52
N PRO A 718 -51.70 5.86 -83.77
CA PRO A 718 -51.52 4.47 -84.20
C PRO A 718 -50.05 4.04 -84.21
N LYS A 719 -49.13 4.95 -84.57
CA LYS A 719 -47.68 4.65 -84.64
C LYS A 719 -47.05 4.42 -83.28
N THR A 720 -47.61 5.01 -82.23
CA THR A 720 -47.14 4.88 -80.84
C THR A 720 -47.74 3.65 -80.17
N LEU A 721 -48.97 3.24 -80.56
CA LEU A 721 -49.63 2.03 -80.06
C LEU A 721 -49.14 0.74 -80.75
N GLU A 722 -48.59 0.81 -81.97
CA GLU A 722 -48.02 -0.32 -82.71
C GLU A 722 -46.59 -0.69 -82.29
N GLN A 723 -45.88 0.16 -81.55
CA GLN A 723 -44.62 -0.23 -80.91
C GLN A 723 -44.95 -1.13 -79.71
N GLU A 724 -44.53 -2.39 -79.74
CA GLU A 724 -44.65 -3.32 -78.61
C GLU A 724 -43.85 -2.78 -77.40
N SER A 725 -44.47 -1.89 -76.63
CA SER A 725 -43.95 -1.49 -75.33
C SER A 725 -44.17 -2.61 -74.34
N LYS A 726 -43.13 -2.93 -73.56
CA LYS A 726 -43.18 -3.97 -72.53
C LYS A 726 -43.85 -3.49 -71.23
N TYR A 727 -44.11 -2.18 -71.12
CA TYR A 727 -44.60 -1.55 -69.89
C TYR A 727 -45.92 -0.83 -70.10
N VAL A 728 -46.81 -1.00 -69.14
CA VAL A 728 -48.17 -0.42 -69.10
C VAL A 728 -48.15 1.12 -69.13
N THR A 729 -47.09 1.75 -68.60
CA THR A 729 -46.96 3.21 -68.42
C THR A 729 -46.94 4.00 -69.74
N GLU A 730 -46.30 3.49 -70.80
CA GLU A 730 -46.20 4.20 -72.08
C GLU A 730 -47.54 4.19 -72.85
N ALA A 731 -48.28 3.07 -72.79
CA ALA A 731 -49.62 2.97 -73.36
C ALA A 731 -50.64 3.85 -72.61
N LEU A 732 -50.42 4.02 -71.30
CA LEU A 732 -51.24 4.85 -70.43
C LEU A 732 -51.17 6.33 -70.80
N ASP A 733 -49.97 6.86 -71.04
CA ASP A 733 -49.77 8.26 -71.44
C ASP A 733 -50.48 8.61 -72.75
N VAL A 734 -50.50 7.69 -73.71
CA VAL A 734 -51.25 7.85 -74.97
C VAL A 734 -52.76 7.89 -74.71
N CYS A 735 -53.27 7.03 -73.81
CA CYS A 735 -54.67 7.01 -73.43
C CYS A 735 -55.11 8.31 -72.73
N LEU A 736 -54.29 8.84 -71.81
CA LEU A 736 -54.55 10.12 -71.13
C LEU A 736 -54.58 11.30 -72.11
N THR A 737 -53.69 11.29 -73.11
CA THR A 737 -53.65 12.33 -74.16
C THR A 737 -54.92 12.34 -75.01
N LEU A 738 -55.44 11.17 -75.38
CA LEU A 738 -56.69 11.04 -76.15
C LEU A 738 -57.91 11.51 -75.35
N ALA A 739 -57.96 11.21 -74.05
CA ALA A 739 -59.06 11.62 -73.18
C ALA A 739 -59.23 13.14 -73.12
N ASN A 740 -58.11 13.86 -72.94
CA ASN A 740 -58.11 15.33 -72.92
C ASN A 740 -58.68 15.92 -74.22
N ILE A 741 -58.44 15.26 -75.37
CA ILE A 741 -58.98 15.68 -76.66
C ILE A 741 -60.49 15.46 -76.74
N GLN A 742 -61.00 14.36 -76.18
CA GLN A 742 -62.45 14.09 -76.14
C GLN A 742 -63.20 15.14 -75.34
N ASP A 743 -62.66 15.56 -74.19
CA ASP A 743 -63.25 16.60 -73.34
C ASP A 743 -63.30 17.95 -74.07
N GLU A 744 -62.25 18.31 -74.80
CA GLU A 744 -62.21 19.54 -75.60
C GLU A 744 -63.30 19.54 -76.68
N MET A 745 -63.48 18.43 -77.40
CA MET A 745 -64.52 18.30 -78.44
C MET A 745 -65.94 18.37 -77.88
N LEU A 746 -66.17 17.77 -76.71
CA LEU A 746 -67.46 17.76 -76.05
C LEU A 746 -67.87 19.16 -75.59
N GLY A 747 -66.91 19.96 -75.11
CA GLY A 747 -67.13 21.38 -74.80
C GLY A 747 -67.62 22.16 -76.02
N VAL A 748 -66.98 21.97 -77.17
CA VAL A 748 -67.32 22.68 -78.41
C VAL A 748 -68.73 22.34 -78.91
N ILE A 749 -69.17 21.08 -78.86
CA ILE A 749 -70.53 20.68 -79.29
C ILE A 749 -71.62 21.33 -78.42
N LYS A 750 -71.41 21.38 -77.09
CA LYS A 750 -72.36 22.01 -76.18
C LYS A 750 -72.52 23.49 -76.45
N ASP A 751 -71.41 24.18 -76.77
CA ASP A 751 -71.43 25.59 -77.12
C ASP A 751 -72.18 25.84 -78.44
N ILE A 752 -72.00 24.99 -79.46
CA ILE A 752 -72.74 25.07 -80.73
C ILE A 752 -74.25 24.90 -80.47
N ALA A 753 -74.65 23.84 -79.77
CA ALA A 753 -76.06 23.53 -79.51
C ALA A 753 -76.81 24.66 -78.78
N LYS A 754 -76.13 25.33 -77.85
CA LYS A 754 -76.67 26.48 -77.12
C LYS A 754 -76.93 27.66 -78.06
N LYS A 755 -75.99 27.95 -78.97
CA LYS A 755 -76.14 29.01 -79.96
C LYS A 755 -77.29 28.72 -80.92
N ASP A 756 -77.41 27.48 -81.41
CA ASP A 756 -78.47 27.08 -82.34
C ASP A 756 -79.86 27.19 -81.71
N ARG A 757 -80.00 26.90 -80.41
CA ARG A 757 -81.27 27.09 -79.68
C ARG A 757 -81.74 28.55 -79.70
N GLU A 758 -80.83 29.50 -79.44
CA GLU A 758 -81.17 30.93 -79.39
C GLU A 758 -81.58 31.45 -80.77
N GLU A 759 -80.88 31.03 -81.83
CA GLU A 759 -81.23 31.37 -83.21
C GLU A 759 -82.59 30.77 -83.61
N TYR A 760 -82.85 29.52 -83.23
CA TYR A 760 -84.10 28.82 -83.54
C TYR A 760 -85.32 29.45 -82.85
N GLU A 761 -85.23 29.75 -81.55
CA GLU A 761 -86.32 30.42 -80.82
C GLU A 761 -86.68 31.79 -81.41
N THR A 762 -85.69 32.47 -81.98
CA THR A 762 -85.90 33.78 -82.63
C THR A 762 -86.65 33.60 -83.94
N LYS A 763 -86.23 32.65 -84.79
CA LYS A 763 -86.91 32.35 -86.07
C LYS A 763 -88.38 31.96 -85.89
N ILE A 764 -88.71 31.08 -84.95
CA ILE A 764 -90.10 30.60 -84.80
C ILE A 764 -91.07 31.70 -84.31
N LYS A 765 -90.57 32.66 -83.52
CA LYS A 765 -91.35 33.83 -83.06
C LYS A 765 -91.65 34.81 -84.21
N GLU A 766 -90.77 34.89 -85.20
CA GLU A 766 -90.97 35.73 -86.39
C GLU A 766 -91.95 35.10 -87.38
N GLU A 767 -91.93 33.79 -87.55
CA GLU A 767 -92.75 33.10 -88.55
C GLU A 767 -94.18 32.76 -88.09
N SER A 768 -94.40 32.43 -86.80
CA SER A 768 -95.72 32.07 -86.27
C SER A 768 -96.40 33.24 -85.55
N ASN A 769 -97.53 33.69 -86.10
CA ASN A 769 -98.32 34.80 -85.58
C ASN A 769 -99.03 34.46 -84.26
N TYR A 770 -99.31 33.17 -84.00
CA TYR A 770 -100.00 32.72 -82.79
C TYR A 770 -99.09 31.93 -81.84
N TYR A 771 -97.75 31.97 -82.04
CA TYR A 771 -96.77 31.23 -81.24
C TYR A 771 -96.94 31.44 -79.73
N SER A 772 -97.18 32.68 -79.30
CA SER A 772 -97.42 33.00 -77.88
C SER A 772 -98.65 32.30 -77.29
N THR A 773 -99.69 32.04 -78.10
CA THR A 773 -100.90 31.32 -77.67
C THR A 773 -100.67 29.82 -77.72
N ILE A 774 -100.01 29.31 -78.77
CA ILE A 774 -99.54 27.90 -78.87
C ILE A 774 -98.76 27.52 -77.61
N MET A 775 -97.77 28.34 -77.23
CA MET A 775 -96.94 28.07 -76.06
C MET A 775 -97.67 28.18 -74.73
N ARG A 776 -98.72 29.01 -74.61
CA ARG A 776 -99.57 29.04 -73.40
C ARG A 776 -100.40 27.77 -73.27
N VAL A 777 -100.98 27.30 -74.37
CA VAL A 777 -101.72 26.04 -74.41
C VAL A 777 -100.80 24.88 -74.01
N TYR A 778 -99.58 24.84 -74.54
CA TYR A 778 -98.57 23.88 -74.11
C TYR A 778 -98.27 23.97 -72.60
N LYS A 779 -98.02 25.18 -72.07
CA LYS A 779 -97.73 25.37 -70.64
C LYS A 779 -98.86 24.91 -69.71
N LYS A 780 -100.13 25.02 -70.13
CA LYS A 780 -101.28 24.54 -69.35
C LYS A 780 -101.49 23.03 -69.45
N HIS A 781 -101.15 22.43 -70.60
CA HIS A 781 -101.37 21.01 -70.87
C HIS A 781 -100.12 20.33 -71.48
N PRO A 782 -98.95 20.29 -70.79
CA PRO A 782 -97.69 19.91 -71.42
C PRO A 782 -97.63 18.44 -71.86
N GLU A 783 -98.14 17.52 -71.04
CA GLU A 783 -98.13 16.08 -71.35
C GLU A 783 -99.12 15.72 -72.47
N GLU A 784 -100.34 16.23 -72.40
CA GLU A 784 -101.34 15.94 -73.43
C GLU A 784 -101.04 16.66 -74.75
N PHE A 785 -100.46 17.87 -74.70
CA PHE A 785 -99.94 18.55 -75.89
C PHE A 785 -98.82 17.73 -76.53
N SER A 786 -97.90 17.19 -75.74
CA SER A 786 -96.80 16.37 -76.25
C SER A 786 -97.27 15.04 -76.86
N LYS A 787 -98.34 14.47 -76.30
CA LYS A 787 -98.95 13.23 -76.78
C LYS A 787 -99.77 13.42 -78.05
N HIS A 788 -100.58 14.47 -78.12
CA HIS A 788 -101.58 14.63 -79.18
C HIS A 788 -101.15 15.62 -80.27
N ILE A 789 -100.25 16.56 -80.02
CA ILE A 789 -99.96 17.67 -80.95
C ILE A 789 -98.52 17.61 -81.49
N PHE A 790 -97.52 17.73 -80.61
CA PHE A 790 -96.09 17.65 -80.96
C PHE A 790 -95.24 17.38 -79.71
N PRO A 791 -94.25 16.47 -79.75
CA PRO A 791 -93.48 16.01 -78.58
C PRO A 791 -92.48 17.04 -78.03
N MET A 792 -93.00 18.17 -77.53
CA MET A 792 -92.19 19.26 -76.97
C MET A 792 -91.43 18.87 -75.70
N THR A 793 -92.01 18.02 -74.85
CA THR A 793 -91.31 17.52 -73.66
C THR A 793 -90.09 16.69 -74.03
N LYS A 794 -90.18 15.87 -75.09
CA LYS A 794 -89.04 15.09 -75.60
C LYS A 794 -87.92 16.01 -76.09
N MET A 795 -88.25 17.01 -76.91
CA MET A 795 -87.27 17.97 -77.43
C MET A 795 -86.53 18.71 -76.29
N LEU A 796 -87.25 19.20 -75.28
CA LEU A 796 -86.63 19.87 -74.12
C LEU A 796 -85.76 18.93 -73.29
N SER A 797 -86.21 17.68 -73.08
CA SER A 797 -85.39 16.68 -72.38
C SER A 797 -84.12 16.32 -73.14
N THR A 798 -84.16 16.28 -74.48
CA THR A 798 -82.97 16.03 -75.29
C THR A 798 -81.99 17.20 -75.22
N GLU A 799 -82.45 18.45 -75.10
CA GLU A 799 -81.57 19.62 -74.88
C GLU A 799 -80.88 19.57 -73.52
N GLU A 800 -81.62 19.21 -72.47
CA GLU A 800 -81.07 19.04 -71.12
C GLU A 800 -80.06 17.90 -71.09
N ASN A 801 -80.41 16.74 -71.66
CA ASN A 801 -79.53 15.59 -71.78
C ASN A 801 -78.24 15.94 -72.55
N LEU A 802 -78.31 16.70 -73.64
CA LEU A 802 -77.11 17.15 -74.36
C LEU A 802 -76.21 18.04 -73.50
N SER A 803 -76.79 18.93 -72.69
CA SER A 803 -76.01 19.82 -71.82
C SER A 803 -75.29 19.07 -70.69
N GLU A 804 -75.87 17.98 -70.21
CA GLU A 804 -75.34 17.16 -69.12
C GLU A 804 -74.45 16.00 -69.60
N GLU A 805 -74.56 15.58 -70.87
CA GLU A 805 -73.85 14.40 -71.37
C GLU A 805 -72.33 14.58 -71.32
N GLY A 806 -71.64 13.61 -70.73
CA GLY A 806 -70.18 13.60 -70.55
C GLY A 806 -69.46 12.76 -71.59
N ARG A 807 -70.19 12.06 -72.46
CA ARG A 807 -69.60 11.28 -73.55
C ARG A 807 -69.84 11.90 -74.91
N LEU A 808 -68.77 12.00 -75.70
CA LEU A 808 -68.79 12.64 -77.01
C LEU A 808 -69.74 11.95 -77.99
N ASP A 809 -69.82 10.62 -77.96
CA ASP A 809 -70.67 9.82 -78.84
C ASP A 809 -72.17 10.09 -78.63
N LYS A 810 -72.63 10.02 -77.38
CA LYS A 810 -74.03 10.31 -77.02
C LYS A 810 -74.38 11.79 -77.18
N ALA A 811 -73.44 12.69 -76.90
CA ALA A 811 -73.64 14.11 -77.13
C ALA A 811 -73.89 14.40 -78.62
N LEU A 812 -73.17 13.73 -79.52
CA LEU A 812 -73.39 13.86 -80.96
C LEU A 812 -74.75 13.29 -81.42
N GLU A 813 -75.19 12.17 -80.84
CA GLU A 813 -76.52 11.62 -81.12
C GLU A 813 -77.64 12.58 -80.71
N TYR A 814 -77.57 13.14 -79.49
CA TYR A 814 -78.54 14.13 -79.02
C TYR A 814 -78.51 15.42 -79.84
N PHE A 815 -77.32 15.87 -80.26
CA PHE A 815 -77.16 17.05 -81.12
C PHE A 815 -77.91 16.88 -82.45
N ASN A 816 -77.70 15.76 -83.15
CA ASN A 816 -78.38 15.48 -84.42
C ASN A 816 -79.90 15.26 -84.25
N GLU A 817 -80.32 14.62 -83.16
CA GLU A 817 -81.75 14.41 -82.88
C GLU A 817 -82.47 15.75 -82.60
N LEU A 818 -81.79 16.69 -81.94
CA LEU A 818 -82.31 18.02 -81.66
C LEU A 818 -82.45 18.87 -82.91
N GLU A 819 -81.47 18.85 -83.80
CA GLU A 819 -81.51 19.60 -85.07
C GLU A 819 -82.75 19.22 -85.88
N LYS A 820 -83.02 17.91 -86.00
CA LYS A 820 -84.20 17.39 -86.70
C LYS A 820 -85.52 17.74 -86.00
N MET A 821 -85.61 17.59 -84.67
CA MET A 821 -86.83 17.91 -83.93
C MET A 821 -87.18 19.41 -83.99
N LYS A 822 -86.16 20.28 -84.04
CA LYS A 822 -86.33 21.71 -84.22
C LYS A 822 -86.93 22.02 -85.60
N GLU A 823 -86.42 21.45 -86.69
CA GLU A 823 -87.04 21.63 -88.01
C GLU A 823 -88.52 21.19 -88.03
N ASP A 824 -88.83 20.00 -87.53
CA ASP A 824 -90.20 19.45 -87.50
C ASP A 824 -91.17 20.33 -86.67
N TRP A 825 -90.69 20.92 -85.57
CA TRP A 825 -91.50 21.82 -84.74
C TRP A 825 -91.83 23.13 -85.45
N MET A 826 -90.91 23.66 -86.26
CA MET A 826 -91.11 24.90 -87.01
C MET A 826 -92.26 24.73 -88.01
N ASP A 827 -92.24 23.62 -88.77
CA ASP A 827 -93.30 23.26 -89.72
C ASP A 827 -94.65 23.04 -89.02
N LYS A 828 -94.64 22.39 -87.86
CA LYS A 828 -95.86 22.14 -87.08
C LYS A 828 -96.46 23.43 -86.54
N ALA A 829 -95.65 24.35 -86.00
CA ALA A 829 -96.11 25.64 -85.51
C ALA A 829 -96.76 26.48 -86.62
N SER A 830 -96.16 26.50 -87.82
CA SER A 830 -96.73 27.15 -89.01
C SER A 830 -98.07 26.56 -89.43
N THR A 831 -98.24 25.24 -89.31
CA THR A 831 -99.52 24.56 -89.56
C THR A 831 -100.57 24.90 -88.50
N MET A 832 -100.19 24.94 -87.22
CA MET A 832 -101.07 25.29 -86.11
C MET A 832 -101.60 26.73 -86.20
N ASP A 833 -100.80 27.64 -86.75
CA ASP A 833 -101.22 29.00 -87.08
C ASP A 833 -102.45 29.02 -88.01
N GLN A 834 -102.53 28.08 -88.96
CA GLN A 834 -103.69 27.94 -89.84
C GLN A 834 -104.92 27.43 -89.08
N TRP A 835 -104.73 26.48 -88.16
CA TRP A 835 -105.81 25.99 -87.30
C TRP A 835 -106.34 27.14 -86.44
N HIS A 836 -105.45 27.93 -85.84
CA HIS A 836 -105.81 29.08 -85.02
C HIS A 836 -106.68 30.10 -85.75
N LYS A 837 -106.46 30.33 -87.05
CA LYS A 837 -107.32 31.23 -87.85
C LYS A 837 -108.79 30.79 -87.89
N THR A 838 -109.06 29.48 -87.84
CA THR A 838 -110.43 28.94 -87.87
C THR A 838 -111.20 29.20 -86.57
N LEU A 839 -110.50 29.40 -85.43
CA LEU A 839 -111.15 29.73 -84.15
C LEU A 839 -111.98 31.00 -84.19
N ARG A 840 -111.65 31.95 -85.07
CA ARG A 840 -112.48 33.15 -85.26
C ARG A 840 -113.91 32.82 -85.66
N MET A 841 -114.12 31.76 -86.46
CA MET A 841 -115.46 31.32 -86.84
C MET A 841 -116.21 30.75 -85.65
N TYR A 842 -115.56 29.92 -84.83
CA TYR A 842 -116.17 29.34 -83.63
C TYR A 842 -116.40 30.33 -82.50
N MET A 843 -115.64 31.43 -82.48
CA MET A 843 -115.84 32.56 -81.56
C MET A 843 -116.94 33.53 -82.03
N SER A 844 -117.46 33.37 -83.24
CA SER A 844 -118.52 34.25 -83.78
C SER A 844 -119.81 34.07 -82.97
N GLY A 845 -120.29 35.17 -82.36
CA GLY A 845 -121.43 35.16 -81.44
C GLY A 845 -121.05 35.06 -79.96
N PHE A 846 -119.77 34.86 -79.63
CA PHE A 846 -119.29 34.98 -78.26
C PHE A 846 -119.31 36.44 -77.80
N SER A 847 -119.92 36.70 -76.65
CA SER A 847 -119.81 37.99 -75.98
C SER A 847 -119.26 37.80 -74.57
N ALA A 848 -118.14 38.46 -74.29
CA ALA A 848 -117.54 38.47 -72.96
C ALA A 848 -118.42 39.17 -71.90
N SER A 849 -119.46 39.91 -72.30
CA SER A 849 -120.41 40.57 -71.39
C SER A 849 -121.70 39.77 -71.13
N ALA A 850 -121.88 38.60 -71.76
CA ALA A 850 -123.03 37.73 -71.50
C ALA A 850 -123.01 37.16 -70.06
N SER A 851 -124.12 36.57 -69.59
CA SER A 851 -124.15 35.93 -68.27
C SER A 851 -123.19 34.73 -68.20
N ALA A 852 -122.79 34.31 -66.99
CA ALA A 852 -121.89 33.17 -66.82
C ALA A 852 -122.48 31.88 -67.43
N ASP A 853 -123.79 31.67 -67.27
CA ASP A 853 -124.51 30.52 -67.84
C ASP A 853 -124.55 30.57 -69.38
N ASP A 854 -124.76 31.75 -69.97
CA ASP A 854 -124.77 31.89 -71.44
C ASP A 854 -123.37 31.66 -72.04
N ARG A 855 -122.32 32.10 -71.35
CA ARG A 855 -120.92 31.84 -71.77
C ARG A 855 -120.58 30.36 -71.65
N ALA A 856 -120.99 29.70 -70.56
CA ALA A 856 -120.78 28.27 -70.37
C ALA A 856 -121.47 27.46 -71.47
N LYS A 857 -122.73 27.80 -71.79
CA LYS A 857 -123.46 27.19 -72.91
C LYS A 857 -122.79 27.45 -74.26
N PHE A 858 -122.35 28.68 -74.51
CA PHE A 858 -121.61 28.99 -75.74
C PHE A 858 -120.33 28.15 -75.86
N MET A 859 -119.56 28.04 -74.76
CA MET A 859 -118.33 27.25 -74.74
C MET A 859 -118.63 25.78 -74.98
N GLU A 860 -119.64 25.22 -74.35
CA GLU A 860 -120.05 23.83 -74.57
C GLU A 860 -120.47 23.60 -76.03
N ASP A 861 -121.24 24.53 -76.61
CA ASP A 861 -121.65 24.49 -78.02
C ASP A 861 -120.48 24.63 -78.99
N ALA A 862 -119.55 25.55 -78.74
CA ALA A 862 -118.39 25.78 -79.59
C ALA A 862 -117.41 24.61 -79.52
N LYS A 863 -117.17 24.05 -78.33
CA LYS A 863 -116.37 22.83 -78.14
C LYS A 863 -117.01 21.64 -78.85
N ARG A 864 -118.33 21.46 -78.72
CA ARG A 864 -119.07 20.42 -79.44
C ARG A 864 -118.91 20.58 -80.95
N LYS A 865 -119.10 21.79 -81.49
CA LYS A 865 -118.93 22.07 -82.92
C LYS A 865 -117.52 21.80 -83.42
N ILE A 866 -116.48 22.17 -82.65
CA ILE A 866 -115.09 21.87 -83.01
C ILE A 866 -114.88 20.35 -83.07
N LYS A 867 -115.34 19.60 -82.06
CA LYS A 867 -115.23 18.13 -82.02
C LYS A 867 -116.03 17.43 -83.12
N GLU A 868 -117.18 17.98 -83.52
CA GLU A 868 -117.97 17.46 -84.64
C GLU A 868 -117.34 17.80 -86.01
N THR A 869 -116.69 18.96 -86.14
CA THR A 869 -116.14 19.42 -87.42
C THR A 869 -114.79 18.81 -87.76
N TYR A 870 -113.92 18.64 -86.76
CA TYR A 870 -112.58 18.09 -86.96
C TYR A 870 -112.53 16.66 -86.44
N SER A 871 -112.46 15.69 -87.38
CA SER A 871 -112.26 14.27 -87.06
C SER A 871 -110.86 13.96 -86.55
N ARG A 872 -109.89 14.84 -86.83
CA ARG A 872 -108.52 14.73 -86.31
C ARG A 872 -108.46 15.16 -84.85
N GLU A 873 -107.99 14.24 -84.01
CA GLU A 873 -107.88 14.44 -82.56
C GLU A 873 -106.88 15.56 -82.21
N ASP A 874 -105.74 15.65 -82.91
CA ASP A 874 -104.74 16.69 -82.67
C ASP A 874 -105.29 18.11 -82.89
N ILE A 875 -106.04 18.29 -83.97
CA ILE A 875 -106.67 19.57 -84.32
C ILE A 875 -107.82 19.88 -83.37
N SER A 876 -108.76 18.96 -83.17
CA SER A 876 -109.95 19.20 -82.36
C SER A 876 -109.62 19.47 -80.89
N THR A 877 -108.66 18.72 -80.33
CA THR A 877 -108.17 18.89 -78.97
C THR A 877 -107.42 20.22 -78.81
N TYR A 878 -106.49 20.51 -79.71
CA TYR A 878 -105.78 21.79 -79.68
C TYR A 878 -106.72 23.00 -79.82
N LEU A 879 -107.63 22.97 -80.80
CA LEU A 879 -108.58 24.06 -81.03
C LEU A 879 -109.53 24.24 -79.85
N THR A 880 -109.93 23.15 -79.19
CA THR A 880 -110.74 23.23 -77.97
C THR A 880 -109.99 23.96 -76.84
N TRP A 881 -108.74 23.59 -76.58
CA TRP A 881 -107.93 24.26 -75.55
C TRP A 881 -107.55 25.68 -75.93
N ALA A 882 -107.22 25.93 -77.20
CA ALA A 882 -106.94 27.26 -77.69
C ALA A 882 -108.18 28.17 -77.62
N LEU A 883 -109.38 27.65 -77.88
CA LEU A 883 -110.63 28.38 -77.69
C LEU A 883 -110.84 28.76 -76.23
N GLU A 884 -110.65 27.82 -75.30
CA GLU A 884 -110.70 28.07 -73.86
C GLU A 884 -109.70 29.14 -73.44
N GLU A 885 -108.46 29.06 -73.93
CA GLU A 885 -107.39 30.00 -73.61
C GLU A 885 -107.69 31.40 -74.14
N ILE A 886 -108.18 31.51 -75.38
CA ILE A 886 -108.55 32.79 -75.99
C ILE A 886 -109.72 33.42 -75.22
N VAL A 887 -110.73 32.63 -74.86
CA VAL A 887 -111.91 33.09 -74.10
C VAL A 887 -111.51 33.55 -72.70
N GLN A 888 -110.68 32.75 -72.01
CA GLN A 888 -110.15 33.11 -70.70
C GLN A 888 -109.31 34.39 -70.78
N THR A 889 -108.41 34.50 -71.77
CA THR A 889 -107.59 35.71 -71.97
C THR A 889 -108.45 36.94 -72.31
N MET A 890 -109.54 36.78 -73.07
CA MET A 890 -110.50 37.85 -73.35
C MET A 890 -111.30 38.27 -72.11
N MET A 891 -111.56 37.36 -71.18
CA MET A 891 -112.18 37.67 -69.89
C MET A 891 -111.20 38.40 -68.96
N GLU A 892 -109.95 37.96 -68.91
CA GLU A 892 -108.91 38.56 -68.06
C GLU A 892 -108.51 39.97 -68.52
N LYS A 893 -108.48 40.26 -69.84
CA LYS A 893 -108.14 41.60 -70.37
C LYS A 893 -109.19 42.71 -70.11
N ARG A 894 -110.33 42.40 -69.50
CA ARG A 894 -111.38 43.37 -69.10
C ARG A 894 -111.67 43.37 -67.59
N GLY A 895 -110.92 42.58 -66.82
CA GLY A 895 -110.80 42.73 -65.36
C GLY A 895 -109.76 43.77 -65.00
#